data_AF-C0C3T5-F1
#
_entry.id   AF-C0C3T5-F1
#
_cell.length_a   1.000
_cell.length_b   1.000
_cell.length_c   1.000
_cell.angle_alpha   90.00
_cell.angle_beta   90.00
_cell.angle_gamma   90.00
#
_symmetry.space_group_name_H-M   'P 1'
#
loop_
_entity.id
_entity.type
_entity.pdbx_description
1 polymer ?
#
loop_
_entity_poly.entity_id
_entity_poly.type
_entity_poly.pdbx_seq_one_letter_code
_entity_poly.pdbx_strand_id
1 'polypeptide(L)'
;MISQRLGRELLFFDGGMGTLLQSKGLKPGELPETWNLTHREEIIDIHRQYVEAGSDIVLTNTFGANALKFHDTEYDLEEIVTSAVGNVREAARTGVNDGRRVYTALDIGPTGKLLKPMGDLGFEEAYEAFKEVVRYGEAAGADLVHIETMSDTYEVKAAVLAVKENTDLPVFATMIFDERGKLLTGADVLSVVALLEGLRVDALGINCGMGPEQMMSILDEIMRYTSIPVVVKPNAGLPKQREGEVYYDVDPEHFAEAMCRIVKKGACVIGGCCGTTPAHIKAMTERCAGLVPAVPTSKKETVVSSYGQGVVLGDRPVIIGERINPTGKSKFKQALKEHDLDYILREGITQQEKGAHILDVNVGLPDIDEVSMMREVVCELQSVTSLPLQIDTVDIEAMEAAMRIYNGKPMVNSVNGKKESMDAVFPLIQKYGGVVIGLTIDENGIPDSADGRVKVAGNIIEEAAKYGIDRKDIVIDVLAMTISSEPEGAKVTLEALRKVRECYGVRTVLGVSNISFGLPFRPAVNANFYTMAMQSGLSAGIINPSSEDMMRSYYSFCALMNFDHNCEQYIAQYGSQTSAPVQMSEMTLKSAIEKGLKEESYQAALRLVKEKAPLEIINEYLIPALDVVGKGFEKGTVFLPQLLMSADAAKLAFAVLKEELARSGESAQKKEKVILATVKGDIHDIGKNIVKVLLENYSFDVIDLGKDVPPEEIVLRAVSEDVRLVGLSALMTTTVVSMERTIKLLRRDKPDCKVMVGGAVLNEEYAEMIGADFYGKDAMQSVYYAQKILQTAE
;
A
#
# COMPACT_ATOMS: atom_id res chain seq x y z
N MET A 1 -14.73 13.60 -24.84
CA MET A 1 -13.71 13.44 -23.78
C MET A 1 -13.31 11.98 -23.72
N ILE A 2 -12.09 11.64 -23.26
CA ILE A 2 -11.64 10.23 -23.24
C ILE A 2 -12.54 9.35 -22.36
N SER A 3 -13.11 9.91 -21.29
CA SER A 3 -14.10 9.29 -20.41
C SER A 3 -15.34 8.73 -21.12
N GLN A 4 -15.70 9.26 -22.29
CA GLN A 4 -16.83 8.76 -23.09
C GLN A 4 -16.49 7.52 -23.93
N ARG A 5 -15.20 7.27 -24.17
CA ARG A 5 -14.66 6.12 -24.94
C ARG A 5 -14.24 4.98 -24.01
N LEU A 6 -13.79 5.28 -22.79
CA LEU A 6 -13.32 4.30 -21.81
C LEU A 6 -14.34 3.18 -21.55
N GLY A 7 -13.85 1.94 -21.56
CA GLY A 7 -14.67 0.74 -21.38
C GLY A 7 -15.65 0.42 -22.52
N ARG A 8 -15.71 1.26 -23.57
CA ARG A 8 -16.56 1.06 -24.76
C ARG A 8 -15.75 0.78 -26.01
N GLU A 9 -14.59 1.41 -26.11
CA GLU A 9 -13.62 1.22 -27.18
C GLU A 9 -12.31 0.70 -26.59
N LEU A 10 -11.57 -0.08 -27.38
CA LEU A 10 -10.21 -0.43 -27.05
C LEU A 10 -9.32 0.78 -27.35
N LEU A 11 -8.62 1.29 -26.34
CA LEU A 11 -7.70 2.41 -26.47
C LEU A 11 -6.26 1.93 -26.36
N PHE A 12 -5.37 2.54 -27.14
CA PHE A 12 -3.97 2.16 -27.20
C PHE A 12 -3.06 3.24 -26.60
N PHE A 13 -2.32 2.88 -25.56
CA PHE A 13 -1.16 3.65 -25.10
C PHE A 13 0.03 3.48 -26.06
N ASP A 14 1.01 4.34 -25.89
CA ASP A 14 2.37 4.19 -26.42
C ASP A 14 3.18 3.11 -25.68
N GLY A 15 4.47 3.04 -26.05
CA GLY A 15 5.46 2.14 -25.47
C GLY A 15 6.46 2.85 -24.54
N GLY A 16 7.61 2.22 -24.30
CA GLY A 16 8.64 2.76 -23.42
C GLY A 16 9.39 3.96 -24.02
N MET A 17 9.47 5.07 -23.27
CA MET A 17 10.29 6.23 -23.62
C MET A 17 11.77 5.99 -23.28
N GLY A 18 12.06 5.59 -22.03
CA GLY A 18 13.43 5.51 -21.51
C GLY A 18 14.37 4.63 -22.33
N THR A 19 13.91 3.45 -22.77
CA THR A 19 14.72 2.54 -23.61
C THR A 19 15.05 3.12 -24.99
N LEU A 20 14.17 3.94 -25.56
CA LEU A 20 14.44 4.62 -26.83
C LEU A 20 15.45 5.75 -26.66
N LEU A 21 15.35 6.52 -25.57
CA LEU A 21 16.32 7.57 -25.25
C LEU A 21 17.73 6.99 -25.07
N GLN A 22 17.85 5.84 -24.37
CA GLN A 22 19.13 5.13 -24.26
C GLN A 22 19.69 4.75 -25.63
N SER A 23 18.86 4.20 -26.53
CA SER A 23 19.31 3.82 -27.88
C SER A 23 19.76 5.02 -28.74
N LYS A 24 19.27 6.22 -28.40
CA LYS A 24 19.64 7.49 -29.04
C LYS A 24 20.79 8.22 -28.32
N GLY A 25 21.36 7.62 -27.27
CA GLY A 25 22.59 8.10 -26.63
C GLY A 25 22.41 8.80 -25.27
N LEU A 26 21.24 8.69 -24.64
CA LEU A 26 21.05 9.15 -23.25
C LEU A 26 22.07 8.47 -22.33
N LYS A 27 22.87 9.28 -21.63
CA LYS A 27 23.97 8.76 -20.82
C LYS A 27 23.48 8.27 -19.46
N PRO A 28 24.16 7.30 -18.82
CA PRO A 28 23.86 6.90 -17.45
C PRO A 28 23.93 8.10 -16.49
N GLY A 29 22.82 8.35 -15.80
CA GLY A 29 22.63 9.44 -14.85
C GLY A 29 22.28 10.81 -15.43
N GLU A 30 22.07 10.89 -16.74
CA GLU A 30 21.41 12.04 -17.35
C GLU A 30 19.90 11.97 -17.09
N LEU A 31 19.29 13.09 -16.72
CA LEU A 31 17.85 13.19 -16.47
C LEU A 31 17.08 13.17 -17.80
N PRO A 32 16.28 12.12 -18.09
CA PRO A 32 15.52 12.02 -19.34
C PRO A 32 14.64 13.23 -19.63
N GLU A 33 14.09 13.86 -18.59
CA GLU A 33 13.14 14.96 -18.68
C GLU A 33 13.76 16.22 -19.29
N THR A 34 15.07 16.43 -19.12
CA THR A 34 15.80 17.58 -19.70
C THR A 34 15.82 17.56 -21.23
N TRP A 35 15.68 16.37 -21.84
CA TRP A 35 15.62 16.22 -23.30
C TRP A 35 14.38 16.86 -23.92
N ASN A 36 13.35 17.17 -23.12
CA ASN A 36 12.22 17.96 -23.57
C ASN A 36 12.63 19.36 -24.08
N LEU A 37 13.78 19.87 -23.63
CA LEU A 37 14.36 21.16 -24.04
C LEU A 37 15.61 20.96 -24.89
N THR A 38 16.57 20.15 -24.41
CA THR A 38 17.90 20.02 -25.03
C THR A 38 17.89 19.20 -26.32
N HIS A 39 16.96 18.26 -26.45
CA HIS A 39 16.83 17.32 -27.58
C HIS A 39 15.38 17.28 -28.11
N ARG A 40 14.72 18.44 -28.12
CA ARG A 40 13.29 18.58 -28.43
C ARG A 40 12.85 17.83 -29.70
N GLU A 41 13.61 17.94 -30.79
CA GLU A 41 13.29 17.29 -32.07
C GLU A 41 13.32 15.76 -31.98
N GLU A 42 14.23 15.18 -31.18
CA GLU A 42 14.31 13.73 -30.94
C GLU A 42 13.08 13.25 -30.16
N ILE A 43 12.64 14.00 -29.15
CA ILE A 43 11.43 13.70 -28.37
C ILE A 43 10.17 13.77 -29.23
N ILE A 44 10.03 14.82 -30.04
CA ILE A 44 8.90 14.96 -30.99
C ILE A 44 8.89 13.79 -31.98
N ASP A 45 10.05 13.40 -32.52
CA ASP A 45 10.16 12.27 -33.44
C ASP A 45 9.72 10.94 -32.80
N ILE A 46 10.14 10.66 -31.56
CA ILE A 46 9.72 9.45 -30.83
C ILE A 46 8.21 9.44 -30.62
N HIS A 47 7.63 10.54 -30.13
CA HIS A 47 6.18 10.64 -29.95
C HIS A 47 5.45 10.47 -31.29
N ARG A 48 5.97 11.06 -32.37
CA ARG A 48 5.38 10.92 -33.71
C ARG A 48 5.36 9.46 -34.15
N GLN A 49 6.46 8.73 -33.95
CA GLN A 49 6.53 7.30 -34.27
C GLN A 49 5.49 6.47 -33.50
N TYR A 50 5.19 6.80 -32.24
CA TYR A 50 4.12 6.13 -31.49
C TYR A 50 2.72 6.49 -31.99
N VAL A 51 2.47 7.76 -32.36
CA VAL A 51 1.22 8.17 -33.01
C VAL A 51 1.00 7.40 -34.32
N GLU A 52 2.04 7.31 -35.14
CA GLU A 52 2.04 6.57 -36.41
C GLU A 52 1.91 5.05 -36.23
N ALA A 53 2.38 4.51 -35.10
CA ALA A 53 2.21 3.11 -34.72
C ALA A 53 0.79 2.79 -34.23
N GLY A 54 -0.08 3.78 -34.05
CA GLY A 54 -1.49 3.55 -33.72
C GLY A 54 -1.87 3.87 -32.26
N SER A 55 -1.03 4.54 -31.49
CA SER A 55 -1.41 5.00 -30.14
C SER A 55 -2.52 6.05 -30.19
N ASP A 56 -3.53 5.90 -29.33
CA ASP A 56 -4.54 6.92 -29.01
C ASP A 56 -4.06 7.84 -27.88
N ILE A 57 -3.27 7.31 -26.95
CA ILE A 57 -2.80 8.03 -25.76
C ILE A 57 -1.27 8.00 -25.76
N VAL A 58 -0.65 9.17 -25.73
CA VAL A 58 0.81 9.32 -25.71
C VAL A 58 1.22 10.02 -24.41
N LEU A 59 2.13 9.40 -23.69
CA LEU A 59 2.67 9.88 -22.43
C LEU A 59 3.68 10.99 -22.68
N THR A 60 3.62 12.04 -21.87
CA THR A 60 4.69 13.05 -21.82
C THR A 60 5.97 12.45 -21.24
N ASN A 61 7.14 12.92 -21.67
CA ASN A 61 8.41 12.53 -21.07
C ASN A 61 8.60 13.23 -19.71
N THR A 62 7.81 12.85 -18.71
CA THR A 62 7.72 13.49 -17.39
C THR A 62 7.68 12.50 -16.22
N PHE A 63 7.96 11.21 -16.46
CA PHE A 63 7.95 10.16 -15.44
C PHE A 63 8.65 10.57 -14.12
N GLY A 64 9.84 11.16 -14.21
CA GLY A 64 10.60 11.66 -13.06
C GLY A 64 10.46 13.16 -12.77
N ALA A 65 9.60 13.88 -13.51
CA ALA A 65 9.42 15.33 -13.38
C ALA A 65 8.52 15.68 -12.20
N ASN A 66 9.02 15.54 -10.97
CA ASN A 66 8.37 16.10 -9.77
C ASN A 66 9.38 16.80 -8.87
N ALA A 67 8.91 17.71 -8.02
CA ALA A 67 9.76 18.58 -7.20
C ALA A 67 10.77 17.85 -6.28
N LEU A 68 10.52 16.58 -5.97
CA LEU A 68 11.37 15.77 -5.09
C LEU A 68 12.40 14.92 -5.85
N LYS A 69 12.19 14.72 -7.15
CA LYS A 69 12.98 13.81 -8.00
C LYS A 69 13.75 14.56 -9.07
N PHE A 70 13.11 15.55 -9.68
CA PHE A 70 13.73 16.44 -10.64
C PHE A 70 14.46 17.57 -9.90
N HIS A 71 15.78 17.48 -9.89
CA HIS A 71 16.66 18.51 -9.35
C HIS A 71 17.69 18.88 -10.41
N ASP A 72 17.44 20.00 -11.09
CA ASP A 72 18.33 20.57 -12.08
C ASP A 72 18.59 22.04 -11.75
N THR A 73 19.80 22.52 -12.02
CA THR A 73 20.20 23.91 -11.73
C THR A 73 20.01 24.84 -12.93
N GLU A 74 19.80 24.29 -14.12
CA GLU A 74 19.68 25.00 -15.38
C GLU A 74 18.22 25.16 -15.82
N TYR A 75 17.35 24.19 -15.51
CA TYR A 75 15.95 24.18 -15.96
C TYR A 75 14.94 24.09 -14.83
N ASP A 76 13.90 24.92 -14.91
CA ASP A 76 12.78 24.90 -13.98
C ASP A 76 11.78 23.79 -14.33
N LEU A 77 11.14 23.22 -13.30
CA LEU A 77 10.16 22.14 -13.46
C LEU A 77 8.97 22.54 -14.36
N GLU A 78 8.47 23.76 -14.22
CA GLU A 78 7.37 24.28 -15.05
C GLU A 78 7.74 24.30 -16.54
N GLU A 79 8.96 24.71 -16.88
CA GLU A 79 9.43 24.76 -18.27
C GLU A 79 9.53 23.36 -18.87
N ILE A 80 10.06 22.40 -18.10
CA ILE A 80 10.18 20.99 -18.48
C ILE A 80 8.80 20.39 -18.78
N VAL A 81 7.85 20.53 -17.84
CA VAL A 81 6.49 19.99 -17.98
C VAL A 81 5.76 20.64 -19.14
N THR A 82 5.85 21.97 -19.27
CA THR A 82 5.23 22.71 -20.37
C THR A 82 5.78 22.28 -21.73
N SER A 83 7.10 22.12 -21.84
CA SER A 83 7.73 21.66 -23.08
C SER A 83 7.33 20.22 -23.40
N ALA A 84 7.29 19.32 -22.42
CA ALA A 84 6.91 17.93 -22.60
C ALA A 84 5.49 17.77 -23.17
N VAL A 85 4.50 18.48 -22.60
CA VAL A 85 3.13 18.51 -23.14
C VAL A 85 3.11 19.09 -24.55
N GLY A 86 3.84 20.18 -24.78
CA GLY A 86 3.97 20.79 -26.12
C GLY A 86 4.57 19.84 -27.16
N ASN A 87 5.54 19.00 -26.78
CA ASN A 87 6.21 18.06 -27.68
C ASN A 87 5.26 16.96 -28.16
N VAL A 88 4.44 16.39 -27.26
CA VAL A 88 3.41 15.39 -27.64
C VAL A 88 2.39 16.01 -28.59
N ARG A 89 1.95 17.25 -28.31
CA ARG A 89 0.96 17.96 -29.15
C ARG A 89 1.50 18.28 -30.54
N GLU A 90 2.77 18.67 -30.64
CA GLU A 90 3.43 18.89 -31.93
C GLU A 90 3.59 17.59 -32.72
N ALA A 91 3.98 16.49 -32.04
CA ALA A 91 4.05 15.17 -32.64
C ALA A 91 2.68 14.69 -33.17
N ALA A 92 1.60 14.89 -32.39
CA ALA A 92 0.24 14.58 -32.83
C ALA A 92 -0.21 15.42 -34.03
N ARG A 93 0.25 16.68 -34.14
CA ARG A 93 -0.05 17.56 -35.28
C ARG A 93 0.72 17.19 -36.54
N THR A 94 1.97 16.74 -36.38
CA THR A 94 2.91 16.48 -37.48
C THR A 94 2.94 15.02 -37.93
N GLY A 95 2.40 14.09 -37.12
CA GLY A 95 2.24 12.69 -37.46
C GLY A 95 1.11 12.41 -38.44
N VAL A 96 0.76 11.12 -38.58
CA VAL A 96 -0.31 10.67 -39.47
C VAL A 96 -1.66 11.25 -39.06
N ASN A 97 -2.35 11.85 -40.02
CA ASN A 97 -3.73 12.32 -39.87
C ASN A 97 -4.71 11.28 -40.43
N ASP A 98 -5.07 10.32 -39.60
CA ASP A 98 -6.04 9.26 -39.90
C ASP A 98 -7.42 9.52 -39.27
N GLY A 99 -7.65 10.73 -38.75
CA GLY A 99 -8.88 11.14 -38.09
C GLY A 99 -9.02 10.66 -36.63
N ARG A 100 -8.05 9.90 -36.10
CA ARG A 100 -8.03 9.56 -34.67
C ARG A 100 -7.68 10.80 -33.85
N ARG A 101 -8.30 10.90 -32.66
CA ARG A 101 -7.89 11.88 -31.66
C ARG A 101 -6.76 11.26 -30.81
N VAL A 102 -5.59 11.87 -30.88
CA VAL A 102 -4.48 11.59 -29.96
C VAL A 102 -4.70 12.40 -28.68
N TYR A 103 -4.59 11.75 -27.53
CA TYR A 103 -4.65 12.37 -26.20
C TYR A 103 -3.25 12.50 -25.63
N THR A 104 -2.91 13.69 -25.14
CA THR A 104 -1.68 13.93 -24.40
C THR A 104 -1.90 13.60 -22.93
N ALA A 105 -1.24 12.57 -22.43
CA ALA A 105 -1.33 12.15 -21.04
C ALA A 105 -0.12 12.65 -20.26
N LEU A 106 -0.37 13.44 -19.21
CA LEU A 106 0.68 13.84 -18.28
C LEU A 106 1.13 12.61 -17.49
N ASP A 107 2.34 12.14 -17.75
CA ASP A 107 2.93 10.99 -17.07
C ASP A 107 3.57 11.41 -15.73
N ILE A 108 3.21 10.71 -14.66
CA ILE A 108 3.69 10.94 -13.30
C ILE A 108 4.10 9.60 -12.70
N GLY A 109 5.40 9.43 -12.47
CA GLY A 109 5.96 8.31 -11.73
C GLY A 109 6.06 8.57 -10.21
N PRO A 110 6.54 7.58 -9.44
CA PRO A 110 6.74 7.73 -8.00
C PRO A 110 7.83 8.75 -7.66
N THR A 111 7.73 9.34 -6.47
CA THR A 111 8.74 10.24 -5.88
C THR A 111 10.06 9.53 -5.59
N GLY A 112 10.03 8.20 -5.45
CA GLY A 112 11.19 7.39 -5.09
C GLY A 112 11.50 7.39 -3.59
N LYS A 113 10.60 7.91 -2.74
CA LYS A 113 10.69 7.86 -1.28
C LYS A 113 9.49 7.15 -0.68
N LEU A 114 9.70 6.46 0.44
CA LEU A 114 8.60 5.95 1.26
C LEU A 114 7.99 7.08 2.11
N LEU A 115 6.67 7.08 2.23
CA LEU A 115 5.94 8.00 3.09
C LEU A 115 6.00 7.55 4.56
N LYS A 116 5.96 8.51 5.49
CA LYS A 116 5.76 8.26 6.92
C LYS A 116 4.47 7.45 7.14
N PRO A 117 4.44 6.47 8.05
CA PRO A 117 5.47 6.15 9.04
C PRO A 117 6.58 5.20 8.54
N MET A 118 6.52 4.70 7.30
CA MET A 118 7.51 3.73 6.79
C MET A 118 8.79 4.36 6.25
N GLY A 119 8.75 5.63 5.87
CA GLY A 119 9.90 6.41 5.45
C GLY A 119 9.89 7.82 6.00
N ASP A 120 10.62 8.72 5.35
CA ASP A 120 10.90 10.06 5.88
C ASP A 120 10.01 11.16 5.26
N LEU A 121 9.31 10.87 4.16
CA LEU A 121 8.51 11.86 3.44
C LEU A 121 7.11 11.99 4.07
N GLY A 122 6.69 13.21 4.43
CA GLY A 122 5.33 13.47 4.89
C GLY A 122 4.31 13.33 3.75
N PHE A 123 3.09 12.91 4.09
CA PHE A 123 1.99 12.77 3.11
C PHE A 123 1.71 14.08 2.36
N GLU A 124 1.61 15.20 3.10
CA GLU A 124 1.36 16.51 2.50
C GLU A 124 2.54 16.99 1.64
N GLU A 125 3.77 16.61 1.98
CA GLU A 125 4.94 16.95 1.18
C GLU A 125 4.93 16.21 -0.16
N ALA A 126 4.54 14.92 -0.15
CA ALA A 126 4.32 14.15 -1.37
C ALA A 126 3.17 14.74 -2.21
N TYR A 127 2.05 15.09 -1.57
CA TYR A 127 0.90 15.72 -2.22
C TYR A 127 1.29 17.04 -2.91
N GLU A 128 2.00 17.94 -2.22
CA GLU A 128 2.41 19.22 -2.82
C GLU A 128 3.37 19.02 -4.00
N ALA A 129 4.27 18.03 -3.93
CA ALA A 129 5.16 17.68 -5.04
C ALA A 129 4.39 17.21 -6.29
N PHE A 130 3.33 16.42 -6.13
CA PHE A 130 2.48 16.00 -7.25
C PHE A 130 1.58 17.14 -7.75
N LYS A 131 1.02 17.94 -6.84
CA LYS A 131 0.13 19.05 -7.15
C LYS A 131 0.79 20.08 -8.04
N GLU A 132 2.05 20.40 -7.80
CA GLU A 132 2.82 21.32 -8.62
C GLU A 132 2.86 20.86 -10.09
N VAL A 133 3.31 19.62 -10.34
CA VAL A 133 3.43 19.03 -11.68
C VAL A 133 2.09 18.99 -12.40
N VAL A 134 1.05 18.58 -11.69
CA VAL A 134 -0.29 18.44 -12.26
C VAL A 134 -0.85 19.79 -12.71
N ARG A 135 -0.65 20.86 -11.92
CA ARG A 135 -1.09 22.21 -12.31
C ARG A 135 -0.36 22.72 -13.55
N TYR A 136 0.95 22.45 -13.67
CA TYR A 136 1.70 22.81 -14.87
C TYR A 136 1.23 22.01 -16.10
N GLY A 137 0.98 20.70 -15.93
CA GLY A 137 0.50 19.87 -17.03
C GLY A 137 -0.90 20.24 -17.53
N GLU A 138 -1.84 20.56 -16.64
CA GLU A 138 -3.16 21.06 -17.03
C GLU A 138 -3.06 22.41 -17.73
N ALA A 139 -2.28 23.35 -17.19
CA ALA A 139 -2.06 24.67 -17.81
C ALA A 139 -1.43 24.57 -19.21
N ALA A 140 -0.53 23.60 -19.42
CA ALA A 140 0.09 23.32 -20.72
C ALA A 140 -0.85 22.59 -21.70
N GLY A 141 -2.00 22.08 -21.23
CA GLY A 141 -3.05 21.48 -22.06
C GLY A 141 -2.95 19.96 -22.21
N ALA A 142 -2.58 19.25 -21.15
CA ALA A 142 -2.77 17.80 -21.05
C ALA A 142 -4.26 17.42 -21.12
N ASP A 143 -4.58 16.26 -21.70
CA ASP A 143 -5.95 15.74 -21.82
C ASP A 143 -6.35 14.82 -20.65
N LEU A 144 -5.37 14.23 -19.96
CA LEU A 144 -5.53 13.35 -18.79
C LEU A 144 -4.23 13.25 -17.99
N VAL A 145 -4.30 12.72 -16.77
CA VAL A 145 -3.13 12.38 -15.95
C VAL A 145 -2.99 10.87 -15.83
N HIS A 146 -1.79 10.35 -16.11
CA HIS A 146 -1.42 8.96 -15.91
C HIS A 146 -0.42 8.87 -14.76
N ILE A 147 -0.86 8.32 -13.63
CA ILE A 147 -0.01 8.01 -12.48
C ILE A 147 0.46 6.58 -12.64
N GLU A 148 1.74 6.35 -12.94
CA GLU A 148 2.23 5.02 -13.33
C GLU A 148 3.36 4.49 -12.44
N THR A 149 3.52 3.16 -12.42
CA THR A 149 4.59 2.46 -11.68
C THR A 149 4.59 2.73 -10.17
N MET A 150 3.41 2.94 -9.57
CA MET A 150 3.32 3.17 -8.13
C MET A 150 3.48 1.84 -7.38
N SER A 151 4.34 1.84 -6.37
CA SER A 151 4.66 0.67 -5.55
C SER A 151 4.16 0.78 -4.10
N ASP A 152 3.46 1.87 -3.79
CA ASP A 152 2.87 2.14 -2.48
C ASP A 152 1.47 2.75 -2.65
N THR A 153 0.50 2.22 -1.90
CA THR A 153 -0.87 2.73 -1.85
C THR A 153 -0.96 4.13 -1.25
N TYR A 154 -0.05 4.49 -0.34
CA TYR A 154 -0.11 5.81 0.30
C TYR A 154 0.32 6.91 -0.67
N GLU A 155 1.41 6.65 -1.39
CA GLU A 155 1.95 7.55 -2.39
C GLU A 155 0.96 7.78 -3.55
N VAL A 156 0.34 6.71 -4.08
CA VAL A 156 -0.67 6.86 -5.14
C VAL A 156 -1.91 7.61 -4.65
N LYS A 157 -2.28 7.47 -3.37
CA LYS A 157 -3.35 8.28 -2.79
C LYS A 157 -3.01 9.76 -2.79
N ALA A 158 -1.78 10.13 -2.38
CA ALA A 158 -1.32 11.52 -2.42
C ALA A 158 -1.36 12.08 -3.86
N ALA A 159 -0.89 11.31 -4.85
CA ALA A 159 -0.91 11.70 -6.26
C ALA A 159 -2.34 11.86 -6.79
N VAL A 160 -3.24 10.91 -6.53
CA VAL A 160 -4.63 10.97 -6.99
C VAL A 160 -5.38 12.16 -6.37
N LEU A 161 -5.18 12.43 -5.07
CA LEU A 161 -5.75 13.61 -4.44
C LEU A 161 -5.18 14.91 -5.01
N ALA A 162 -3.88 14.96 -5.27
CA ALA A 162 -3.25 16.12 -5.91
C ALA A 162 -3.88 16.44 -7.26
N VAL A 163 -4.22 15.42 -8.06
CA VAL A 163 -4.93 15.61 -9.32
C VAL A 163 -6.36 16.09 -9.11
N LYS A 164 -7.13 15.37 -8.30
CA LYS A 164 -8.58 15.61 -8.14
C LYS A 164 -8.93 16.90 -7.40
N GLU A 165 -8.05 17.38 -6.54
CA GLU A 165 -8.27 18.63 -5.81
C GLU A 165 -7.84 19.88 -6.60
N ASN A 166 -7.09 19.71 -7.70
CA ASN A 166 -6.49 20.83 -8.41
C ASN A 166 -6.83 20.88 -9.91
N THR A 167 -7.47 19.84 -10.46
CA THR A 167 -7.83 19.73 -11.89
C THR A 167 -9.13 18.96 -12.09
N ASP A 168 -9.73 19.10 -13.27
CA ASP A 168 -10.86 18.26 -13.73
C ASP A 168 -10.42 17.16 -14.70
N LEU A 169 -9.11 16.90 -14.81
CA LEU A 169 -8.55 15.94 -15.75
C LEU A 169 -8.88 14.50 -15.32
N PRO A 170 -9.21 13.60 -16.28
CA PRO A 170 -9.34 12.17 -16.00
C PRO A 170 -8.05 11.58 -15.43
N VAL A 171 -8.16 10.65 -14.48
CA VAL A 171 -7.03 10.06 -13.76
C VAL A 171 -6.94 8.57 -14.02
N PHE A 172 -5.84 8.13 -14.63
CA PHE A 172 -5.51 6.71 -14.78
C PHE A 172 -4.38 6.35 -13.83
N ALA A 173 -4.56 5.32 -13.02
CA ALA A 173 -3.55 4.88 -12.05
C ALA A 173 -3.11 3.44 -12.30
N THR A 174 -1.81 3.21 -12.49
CA THR A 174 -1.26 1.85 -12.60
C THR A 174 -0.21 1.56 -11.54
N MET A 175 -0.26 0.33 -11.03
CA MET A 175 0.62 -0.14 -9.97
C MET A 175 1.62 -1.16 -10.50
N ILE A 176 2.72 -1.33 -9.76
CA ILE A 176 3.68 -2.42 -9.98
C ILE A 176 3.56 -3.46 -8.85
N PHE A 177 3.18 -4.68 -9.22
CA PHE A 177 3.08 -5.83 -8.30
C PHE A 177 4.25 -6.79 -8.53
N ASP A 178 4.62 -7.54 -7.50
CA ASP A 178 5.45 -8.73 -7.62
C ASP A 178 4.67 -9.94 -8.19
N GLU A 179 5.36 -11.06 -8.41
CA GLU A 179 4.75 -12.30 -8.91
C GLU A 179 3.68 -12.90 -7.96
N ARG A 180 3.64 -12.46 -6.70
CA ARG A 180 2.66 -12.88 -5.69
C ARG A 180 1.44 -11.95 -5.64
N GLY A 181 1.38 -10.92 -6.48
CA GLY A 181 0.29 -9.94 -6.49
C GLY A 181 0.37 -8.96 -5.31
N LYS A 182 1.57 -8.66 -4.82
CA LYS A 182 1.81 -7.71 -3.72
C LYS A 182 2.61 -6.50 -4.19
N LEU A 183 2.29 -5.34 -3.62
CA LEU A 183 3.13 -4.13 -3.75
C LEU A 183 4.35 -4.21 -2.82
N LEU A 184 5.31 -3.30 -3.02
CA LEU A 184 6.51 -3.19 -2.17
C LEU A 184 6.16 -3.04 -0.67
N THR A 185 5.10 -2.30 -0.36
CA THR A 185 4.62 -2.07 1.02
C THR A 185 3.70 -3.17 1.55
N GLY A 186 3.38 -4.19 0.73
CA GLY A 186 2.61 -5.37 1.14
C GLY A 186 1.13 -5.38 0.75
N ALA A 187 0.60 -4.32 0.14
CA ALA A 187 -0.78 -4.25 -0.33
C ALA A 187 -1.07 -5.34 -1.36
N ASP A 188 -2.21 -6.04 -1.21
CA ASP A 188 -2.72 -6.93 -2.25
C ASP A 188 -3.56 -6.20 -3.30
N VAL A 189 -3.85 -6.90 -4.39
CA VAL A 189 -4.70 -6.44 -5.48
C VAL A 189 -6.06 -5.97 -4.99
N LEU A 190 -6.70 -6.70 -4.06
CA LEU A 190 -8.00 -6.30 -3.49
C LEU A 190 -7.92 -4.93 -2.80
N SER A 191 -6.87 -4.69 -2.00
CA SER A 191 -6.65 -3.44 -1.28
C SER A 191 -6.47 -2.26 -2.22
N VAL A 192 -5.67 -2.46 -3.27
CA VAL A 192 -5.39 -1.46 -4.31
C VAL A 192 -6.66 -1.12 -5.08
N VAL A 193 -7.40 -2.13 -5.55
CA VAL A 193 -8.65 -1.92 -6.30
C VAL A 193 -9.66 -1.17 -5.44
N ALA A 194 -9.84 -1.57 -4.18
CA ALA A 194 -10.74 -0.90 -3.26
C ALA A 194 -10.36 0.57 -3.05
N LEU A 195 -9.07 0.86 -2.83
CA LEU A 195 -8.57 2.23 -2.65
C LEU A 195 -8.81 3.08 -3.91
N LEU A 196 -8.34 2.63 -5.08
CA LEU A 196 -8.39 3.42 -6.31
C LEU A 196 -9.83 3.66 -6.79
N GLU A 197 -10.72 2.67 -6.66
CA GLU A 197 -12.14 2.88 -6.91
C GLU A 197 -12.78 3.83 -5.90
N GLY A 198 -12.39 3.72 -4.62
CA GLY A 198 -12.85 4.64 -3.58
C GLY A 198 -12.46 6.09 -3.87
N LEU A 199 -11.23 6.29 -4.36
CA LEU A 199 -10.76 7.60 -4.84
C LEU A 199 -11.37 8.00 -6.19
N ARG A 200 -12.14 7.13 -6.84
CA ARG A 200 -12.87 7.36 -8.10
C ARG A 200 -11.96 7.65 -9.29
N VAL A 201 -10.82 6.96 -9.43
CA VAL A 201 -10.01 7.05 -10.66
C VAL A 201 -10.83 6.57 -11.87
N ASP A 202 -10.54 7.09 -13.06
CA ASP A 202 -11.27 6.76 -14.29
C ASP A 202 -10.86 5.40 -14.88
N ALA A 203 -9.62 4.99 -14.63
CA ALA A 203 -9.11 3.66 -14.95
C ALA A 203 -8.01 3.26 -13.96
N LEU A 204 -7.92 1.96 -13.66
CA LEU A 204 -6.84 1.41 -12.84
C LEU A 204 -6.13 0.27 -13.57
N GLY A 205 -4.95 -0.15 -13.12
CA GLY A 205 -4.31 -1.31 -13.72
C GLY A 205 -2.88 -1.57 -13.32
N ILE A 206 -2.14 -2.20 -14.23
CA ILE A 206 -0.76 -2.65 -14.00
C ILE A 206 0.15 -2.27 -15.14
N ASN A 207 1.37 -1.88 -14.79
CA ASN A 207 2.43 -1.59 -15.74
C ASN A 207 3.79 -2.02 -15.18
N CYS A 208 4.76 -2.23 -16.07
CA CYS A 208 6.14 -2.56 -15.73
C CYS A 208 6.30 -3.85 -14.88
N GLY A 209 7.53 -4.11 -14.41
CA GLY A 209 7.91 -5.25 -13.56
C GLY A 209 7.93 -6.62 -14.26
N MET A 210 6.96 -6.88 -15.14
CA MET A 210 6.71 -8.19 -15.73
C MET A 210 6.38 -8.11 -17.22
N GLY A 211 6.59 -9.23 -17.91
CA GLY A 211 6.10 -9.45 -19.26
C GLY A 211 4.59 -9.74 -19.30
N PRO A 212 3.99 -9.80 -20.50
CA PRO A 212 2.54 -9.93 -20.66
C PRO A 212 1.99 -11.29 -20.20
N GLU A 213 2.80 -12.36 -20.20
CA GLU A 213 2.37 -13.69 -19.73
C GLU A 213 2.24 -13.71 -18.19
N GLN A 214 3.26 -13.21 -17.49
CA GLN A 214 3.28 -13.18 -16.03
C GLN A 214 2.18 -12.28 -15.46
N MET A 215 1.84 -11.18 -16.15
CA MET A 215 0.78 -10.26 -15.73
C MET A 215 -0.65 -10.87 -15.76
N MET A 216 -0.87 -11.99 -16.45
CA MET A 216 -2.23 -12.54 -16.61
C MET A 216 -2.89 -12.95 -15.30
N SER A 217 -2.12 -13.49 -14.35
CA SER A 217 -2.64 -13.91 -13.04
C SER A 217 -3.14 -12.71 -12.21
N ILE A 218 -2.36 -11.62 -12.22
CA ILE A 218 -2.70 -10.37 -11.53
C ILE A 218 -3.90 -9.71 -12.21
N LEU A 219 -3.95 -9.74 -13.55
CA LEU A 219 -5.11 -9.25 -14.29
C LEU A 219 -6.40 -10.00 -13.92
N ASP A 220 -6.35 -11.33 -13.78
CA ASP A 220 -7.52 -12.11 -13.35
C ASP A 220 -8.04 -11.68 -11.97
N GLU A 221 -7.13 -11.35 -11.05
CA GLU A 221 -7.49 -10.85 -9.73
C GLU A 221 -8.06 -9.42 -9.79
N ILE A 222 -7.47 -8.53 -10.59
CA ILE A 222 -8.00 -7.18 -10.82
C ILE A 222 -9.42 -7.25 -11.37
N MET A 223 -9.63 -8.05 -12.43
CA MET A 223 -10.94 -8.22 -13.09
C MET A 223 -12.01 -8.86 -12.18
N ARG A 224 -11.58 -9.61 -11.15
CA ARG A 224 -12.49 -10.15 -10.13
C ARG A 224 -13.12 -9.03 -9.29
N TYR A 225 -12.33 -8.04 -8.90
CA TYR A 225 -12.74 -7.03 -7.92
C TYR A 225 -13.11 -5.68 -8.51
N THR A 226 -12.61 -5.34 -9.71
CA THR A 226 -12.86 -4.01 -10.28
C THR A 226 -14.17 -3.90 -11.04
N SER A 227 -14.80 -2.74 -10.89
CA SER A 227 -15.99 -2.23 -11.56
C SER A 227 -15.66 -1.21 -12.64
N ILE A 228 -14.39 -0.79 -12.77
CA ILE A 228 -13.97 0.31 -13.66
C ILE A 228 -13.03 -0.19 -14.77
N PRO A 229 -12.81 0.60 -15.84
CA PRO A 229 -11.85 0.31 -16.91
C PRO A 229 -10.46 -0.11 -16.43
N VAL A 230 -9.89 -1.14 -17.07
CA VAL A 230 -8.56 -1.68 -16.74
C VAL A 230 -7.50 -1.34 -17.79
N VAL A 231 -6.36 -0.85 -17.31
CA VAL A 231 -5.13 -0.52 -18.06
C VAL A 231 -4.09 -1.64 -17.91
N VAL A 232 -3.44 -2.07 -18.99
CA VAL A 232 -2.31 -3.02 -18.93
C VAL A 232 -1.17 -2.59 -19.86
N LYS A 233 0.02 -2.34 -19.28
CA LYS A 233 1.25 -1.95 -20.00
C LYS A 233 2.46 -2.83 -19.58
N PRO A 234 2.60 -4.05 -20.10
CA PRO A 234 3.70 -4.94 -19.76
C PRO A 234 5.03 -4.49 -20.37
N ASN A 235 6.13 -5.01 -19.82
CA ASN A 235 7.44 -4.93 -20.46
C ASN A 235 7.51 -5.87 -21.68
N ALA A 236 8.45 -5.63 -22.60
CA ALA A 236 8.76 -6.54 -23.71
C ALA A 236 9.53 -7.80 -23.26
N GLY A 237 9.13 -8.40 -22.14
CA GLY A 237 9.88 -9.46 -21.46
C GLY A 237 10.66 -8.94 -20.25
N LEU A 238 11.51 -9.81 -19.70
CA LEU A 238 12.42 -9.43 -18.62
C LEU A 238 13.68 -8.77 -19.21
N PRO A 239 14.27 -7.78 -18.54
CA PRO A 239 15.48 -7.13 -19.03
C PRO A 239 16.65 -8.12 -19.09
N LYS A 240 17.35 -8.13 -20.22
CA LYS A 240 18.58 -8.89 -20.47
C LYS A 240 19.69 -7.91 -20.89
N GLN A 241 20.96 -8.31 -20.87
CA GLN A 241 22.04 -7.44 -21.36
C GLN A 241 22.88 -8.17 -22.41
N ARG A 242 23.37 -7.42 -23.39
CA ARG A 242 24.32 -7.88 -24.40
C ARG A 242 25.33 -6.77 -24.63
N GLU A 243 26.62 -7.08 -24.47
CA GLU A 243 27.72 -6.13 -24.73
C GLU A 243 27.64 -4.81 -23.93
N GLY A 244 27.00 -4.80 -22.76
CA GLY A 244 26.85 -3.62 -21.91
C GLY A 244 25.52 -2.87 -22.09
N GLU A 245 24.71 -3.23 -23.09
CA GLU A 245 23.39 -2.63 -23.36
C GLU A 245 22.24 -3.53 -22.89
N VAL A 246 21.22 -2.93 -22.27
CA VAL A 246 20.00 -3.64 -21.85
C VAL A 246 19.09 -3.85 -23.06
N TYR A 247 18.70 -5.10 -23.33
CA TYR A 247 17.75 -5.46 -24.38
C TYR A 247 16.63 -6.35 -23.82
N TYR A 248 15.56 -6.46 -24.59
CA TYR A 248 14.36 -7.21 -24.27
C TYR A 248 14.11 -8.22 -25.37
N ASP A 249 13.65 -9.42 -25.01
CA ASP A 249 13.66 -10.59 -25.90
C ASP A 249 12.30 -10.98 -26.47
N VAL A 250 11.21 -10.33 -26.04
CA VAL A 250 9.90 -10.53 -26.66
C VAL A 250 9.82 -9.64 -27.89
N ASP A 251 9.70 -10.25 -29.07
CA ASP A 251 9.52 -9.53 -30.33
C ASP A 251 8.08 -8.97 -30.49
N PRO A 252 7.87 -8.02 -31.44
CA PRO A 252 6.57 -7.38 -31.67
C PRO A 252 5.40 -8.34 -31.88
N GLU A 253 5.59 -9.42 -32.65
CA GLU A 253 4.54 -10.36 -32.99
C GLU A 253 4.10 -11.19 -31.78
N HIS A 254 5.05 -11.69 -30.98
CA HIS A 254 4.76 -12.42 -29.74
C HIS A 254 4.13 -11.50 -28.69
N PHE A 255 4.63 -10.26 -28.55
CA PHE A 255 4.02 -9.27 -27.66
C PHE A 255 2.55 -9.03 -28.03
N ALA A 256 2.27 -8.76 -29.31
CA ALA A 256 0.91 -8.54 -29.80
C ALA A 256 -0.02 -9.75 -29.57
N GLU A 257 0.50 -10.99 -29.64
CA GLU A 257 -0.27 -12.21 -29.33
C GLU A 257 -0.75 -12.24 -27.88
N ALA A 258 0.16 -11.90 -26.96
CA ALA A 258 -0.13 -11.87 -25.54
C ALA A 258 -1.11 -10.75 -25.21
N MET A 259 -0.95 -9.58 -25.83
CA MET A 259 -1.88 -8.45 -25.67
C MET A 259 -3.31 -8.77 -26.13
N CYS A 260 -3.48 -9.54 -27.22
CA CYS A 260 -4.80 -10.03 -27.63
C CYS A 260 -5.49 -10.88 -26.54
N ARG A 261 -4.72 -11.68 -25.79
CA ARG A 261 -5.24 -12.47 -24.67
C ARG A 261 -5.60 -11.59 -23.47
N ILE A 262 -4.80 -10.57 -23.19
CA ILE A 262 -5.06 -9.55 -22.16
C ILE A 262 -6.38 -8.80 -22.45
N VAL A 263 -6.62 -8.38 -23.71
CA VAL A 263 -7.89 -7.76 -24.11
C VAL A 263 -9.07 -8.72 -23.89
N LYS A 264 -8.93 -9.99 -24.27
CA LYS A 264 -9.98 -11.01 -24.06
C LYS A 264 -10.28 -11.27 -22.58
N LYS A 265 -9.31 -11.04 -21.69
CA LYS A 265 -9.51 -11.10 -20.22
C LYS A 265 -10.21 -9.86 -19.66
N GLY A 266 -10.24 -8.77 -20.41
CA GLY A 266 -11.06 -7.59 -20.11
C GLY A 266 -10.30 -6.27 -19.99
N ALA A 267 -9.00 -6.24 -20.28
CA ALA A 267 -8.29 -4.96 -20.42
C ALA A 267 -8.89 -4.15 -21.58
N CYS A 268 -9.08 -2.85 -21.35
CA CYS A 268 -9.73 -1.95 -22.32
C CYS A 268 -8.85 -0.77 -22.71
N VAL A 269 -7.74 -0.57 -22.00
CA VAL A 269 -6.66 0.33 -22.39
C VAL A 269 -5.36 -0.47 -22.33
N ILE A 270 -4.66 -0.61 -23.45
CA ILE A 270 -3.46 -1.45 -23.53
C ILE A 270 -2.29 -0.68 -24.14
N GLY A 271 -1.07 -0.98 -23.71
CA GLY A 271 0.15 -0.36 -24.24
C GLY A 271 1.38 -1.17 -23.91
N GLY A 272 2.54 -0.52 -23.95
CA GLY A 272 3.81 -1.10 -23.57
C GLY A 272 4.54 -0.25 -22.52
N CYS A 273 5.41 -0.89 -21.74
CA CYS A 273 6.34 -0.22 -20.84
C CYS A 273 7.79 -0.47 -21.30
N CYS A 274 8.72 -0.83 -20.41
CA CYS A 274 10.12 -0.97 -20.74
C CYS A 274 10.38 -2.03 -21.84
N GLY A 275 11.22 -1.66 -22.81
CA GLY A 275 11.60 -2.54 -23.93
C GLY A 275 10.65 -2.53 -25.12
N THR A 276 9.43 -2.01 -24.96
CA THR A 276 8.49 -1.87 -26.07
C THR A 276 8.87 -0.69 -26.97
N THR A 277 8.71 -0.86 -28.27
CA THR A 277 9.12 0.11 -29.31
C THR A 277 7.93 0.43 -30.23
N PRO A 278 8.02 1.42 -31.14
CA PRO A 278 6.96 1.68 -32.11
C PRO A 278 6.58 0.44 -32.95
N ALA A 279 7.53 -0.48 -33.19
CA ALA A 279 7.22 -1.76 -33.86
C ALA A 279 6.31 -2.65 -33.03
N HIS A 280 6.52 -2.74 -31.70
CA HIS A 280 5.66 -3.49 -30.79
C HIS A 280 4.26 -2.89 -30.72
N ILE A 281 4.18 -1.56 -30.62
CA ILE A 281 2.90 -0.85 -30.57
C ILE A 281 2.14 -1.05 -31.88
N LYS A 282 2.81 -0.96 -33.03
CA LYS A 282 2.21 -1.21 -34.34
C LYS A 282 1.68 -2.63 -34.48
N ALA A 283 2.47 -3.64 -34.13
CA ALA A 283 2.03 -5.03 -34.17
C ALA A 283 0.83 -5.26 -33.22
N MET A 284 0.85 -4.66 -32.03
CA MET A 284 -0.25 -4.73 -31.06
C MET A 284 -1.53 -4.07 -31.59
N THR A 285 -1.44 -2.84 -32.10
CA THR A 285 -2.60 -2.08 -32.60
C THR A 285 -3.22 -2.77 -33.81
N GLU A 286 -2.41 -3.22 -34.77
CA GLU A 286 -2.88 -3.95 -35.96
C GLU A 286 -3.56 -5.27 -35.59
N ARG A 287 -2.97 -6.04 -34.66
CA ARG A 287 -3.49 -7.36 -34.29
C ARG A 287 -4.71 -7.29 -33.37
N CYS A 288 -4.78 -6.28 -32.50
CA CYS A 288 -5.92 -6.05 -31.62
C CYS A 288 -7.02 -5.21 -32.29
N ALA A 289 -6.78 -4.67 -33.50
CA ALA A 289 -7.76 -3.91 -34.25
C ALA A 289 -9.04 -4.74 -34.45
N GLY A 290 -10.18 -4.17 -34.05
CA GLY A 290 -11.49 -4.83 -34.15
C GLY A 290 -11.85 -5.74 -32.99
N LEU A 291 -10.97 -5.93 -31.99
CA LEU A 291 -11.37 -6.51 -30.72
C LEU A 291 -12.26 -5.53 -29.95
N VAL A 292 -13.35 -6.04 -29.37
CA VAL A 292 -14.22 -5.28 -28.49
C VAL A 292 -13.81 -5.62 -27.06
N PRO A 293 -13.40 -4.64 -26.23
CA PRO A 293 -13.04 -4.92 -24.85
C PRO A 293 -14.27 -5.36 -24.07
N ALA A 294 -14.07 -6.17 -23.03
CA ALA A 294 -15.16 -6.49 -22.12
C ALA A 294 -15.60 -5.22 -21.39
N VAL A 295 -16.91 -4.97 -21.36
CA VAL A 295 -17.46 -3.85 -20.58
C VAL A 295 -17.22 -4.15 -19.09
N PRO A 296 -16.60 -3.24 -18.31
CA PRO A 296 -16.43 -3.44 -16.88
C PRO A 296 -17.77 -3.73 -16.21
N THR A 297 -17.83 -4.83 -15.45
CA THR A 297 -19.05 -5.23 -14.72
C THR A 297 -19.02 -4.61 -13.33
N SER A 298 -20.08 -3.89 -12.96
CA SER A 298 -20.26 -3.42 -11.58
C SER A 298 -20.21 -4.59 -10.60
N LYS A 299 -19.28 -4.53 -9.64
CA LYS A 299 -19.11 -5.49 -8.55
C LYS A 299 -19.95 -5.06 -7.35
N LYS A 300 -20.36 -6.02 -6.52
CA LYS A 300 -21.32 -5.79 -5.41
C LYS A 300 -20.70 -5.99 -4.03
N GLU A 301 -19.45 -6.42 -4.00
CA GLU A 301 -18.68 -6.69 -2.81
C GLU A 301 -18.40 -5.37 -2.08
N THR A 302 -18.80 -5.32 -0.80
CA THR A 302 -18.42 -4.25 0.11
C THR A 302 -17.02 -4.55 0.63
N VAL A 303 -16.08 -3.64 0.39
CA VAL A 303 -14.66 -3.84 0.72
C VAL A 303 -14.11 -2.62 1.44
N VAL A 304 -13.44 -2.86 2.56
CA VAL A 304 -12.56 -1.90 3.23
C VAL A 304 -11.13 -2.41 3.13
N SER A 305 -10.16 -1.51 3.12
CA SER A 305 -8.75 -1.88 2.98
C SER A 305 -7.84 -1.01 3.80
N SER A 306 -6.70 -1.58 4.17
CA SER A 306 -5.52 -0.89 4.69
C SER A 306 -4.39 -0.93 3.65
N TYR A 307 -3.18 -0.53 4.06
CA TYR A 307 -1.97 -0.71 3.27
C TYR A 307 -1.60 -2.17 3.00
N GLY A 308 -2.08 -3.12 3.82
CA GLY A 308 -1.58 -4.50 3.82
C GLY A 308 -2.61 -5.56 3.47
N GLN A 309 -3.90 -5.28 3.70
CA GLN A 309 -4.98 -6.23 3.40
C GLN A 309 -6.33 -5.57 3.13
N GLY A 310 -7.12 -6.25 2.29
CA GLY A 310 -8.53 -5.93 2.03
C GLY A 310 -9.46 -6.89 2.77
N VAL A 311 -10.54 -6.36 3.35
CA VAL A 311 -11.57 -7.14 4.05
C VAL A 311 -12.89 -7.00 3.29
N VAL A 312 -13.38 -8.12 2.77
CA VAL A 312 -14.70 -8.19 2.11
C VAL A 312 -15.77 -8.45 3.18
N LEU A 313 -16.75 -7.56 3.27
CA LEU A 313 -17.96 -7.79 4.07
C LEU A 313 -18.91 -8.69 3.28
N GLY A 314 -18.71 -10.00 3.43
CA GLY A 314 -19.47 -11.04 2.75
C GLY A 314 -20.63 -11.60 3.59
N ASP A 315 -20.97 -12.85 3.33
CA ASP A 315 -21.95 -13.60 4.13
C ASP A 315 -21.33 -14.22 5.39
N ARG A 316 -20.01 -14.50 5.35
CA ARG A 316 -19.23 -14.78 6.56
C ARG A 316 -19.13 -13.47 7.37
N PRO A 317 -19.57 -13.44 8.64
CA PRO A 317 -19.52 -12.24 9.45
C PRO A 317 -18.08 -11.77 9.70
N VAL A 318 -17.90 -10.46 9.79
CA VAL A 318 -16.63 -9.80 10.09
C VAL A 318 -16.65 -9.29 11.53
N ILE A 319 -15.50 -9.37 12.21
CA ILE A 319 -15.33 -8.84 13.58
C ILE A 319 -14.66 -7.47 13.50
N ILE A 320 -15.33 -6.46 14.05
CA ILE A 320 -14.78 -5.12 14.28
C ILE A 320 -14.45 -5.01 15.77
N GLY A 321 -13.19 -4.75 16.10
CA GLY A 321 -12.74 -4.65 17.50
C GLY A 321 -13.08 -3.31 18.15
N GLU A 322 -13.86 -3.31 19.24
CA GLU A 322 -14.42 -2.12 19.91
C GLU A 322 -13.51 -1.46 20.99
N ARG A 323 -12.29 -1.97 21.20
CA ARG A 323 -11.52 -1.58 22.42
C ARG A 323 -10.85 -0.21 22.35
N ILE A 324 -10.50 0.29 21.17
CA ILE A 324 -9.91 1.62 20.97
C ILE A 324 -11.03 2.66 21.00
N ASN A 325 -11.59 2.87 22.20
CA ASN A 325 -12.71 3.77 22.43
C ASN A 325 -12.75 4.20 23.91
N PRO A 326 -12.73 5.51 24.23
CA PRO A 326 -12.71 6.02 25.60
C PRO A 326 -14.01 5.80 26.38
N THR A 327 -15.13 5.52 25.72
CA THR A 327 -16.46 5.44 26.35
C THR A 327 -16.50 4.34 27.41
N GLY A 328 -16.75 4.74 28.67
CA GLY A 328 -16.79 3.82 29.82
C GLY A 328 -15.45 3.19 30.22
N LYS A 329 -14.31 3.57 29.60
CA LYS A 329 -12.99 2.98 29.86
C LYS A 329 -12.02 4.01 30.48
N SER A 330 -11.94 4.03 31.81
CA SER A 330 -11.11 5.01 32.55
C SER A 330 -9.62 4.98 32.15
N LYS A 331 -9.03 3.80 31.97
CA LYS A 331 -7.63 3.64 31.54
C LYS A 331 -7.37 4.23 30.15
N PHE A 332 -8.28 3.98 29.20
CA PHE A 332 -8.15 4.52 27.84
C PHE A 332 -8.30 6.05 27.84
N LYS A 333 -9.25 6.59 28.61
CA LYS A 333 -9.38 8.04 28.80
C LYS A 333 -8.11 8.66 29.38
N GLN A 334 -7.46 7.99 30.33
CA GLN A 334 -6.20 8.45 30.91
C GLN A 334 -5.07 8.42 29.86
N ALA A 335 -4.96 7.34 29.09
CA ALA A 335 -3.96 7.22 28.03
C ALA A 335 -4.08 8.34 26.99
N LEU A 336 -5.30 8.68 26.54
CA LEU A 336 -5.51 9.83 25.64
C LEU A 336 -5.06 11.16 26.25
N LYS A 337 -5.34 11.39 27.54
CA LYS A 337 -4.95 12.64 28.23
C LYS A 337 -3.45 12.74 28.47
N GLU A 338 -2.79 11.61 28.70
CA GLU A 338 -1.36 11.52 28.97
C GLU A 338 -0.53 11.34 27.69
N HIS A 339 -1.17 11.30 26.52
CA HIS A 339 -0.54 10.98 25.22
C HIS A 339 0.22 9.64 25.24
N ASP A 340 -0.30 8.64 25.96
CA ASP A 340 0.22 7.27 25.97
C ASP A 340 -0.28 6.51 24.73
N LEU A 341 0.38 6.78 23.60
CA LEU A 341 0.08 6.13 22.32
C LEU A 341 0.40 4.62 22.35
N ASP A 342 1.43 4.20 23.09
CA ASP A 342 1.81 2.79 23.19
C ASP A 342 0.68 1.93 23.78
N TYR A 343 -0.05 2.45 24.78
CA TYR A 343 -1.24 1.78 25.29
C TYR A 343 -2.29 1.57 24.18
N ILE A 344 -2.53 2.58 23.34
CA ILE A 344 -3.51 2.51 22.24
C ILE A 344 -3.06 1.48 21.17
N LEU A 345 -1.78 1.51 20.79
CA LEU A 345 -1.21 0.56 19.83
C LEU A 345 -1.29 -0.88 20.34
N ARG A 346 -1.01 -1.10 21.62
CA ARG A 346 -1.13 -2.41 22.27
C ARG A 346 -2.56 -2.93 22.25
N GLU A 347 -3.56 -2.07 22.43
CA GLU A 347 -4.96 -2.44 22.26
C GLU A 347 -5.27 -2.87 20.82
N GLY A 348 -4.74 -2.16 19.81
CA GLY A 348 -4.85 -2.55 18.40
C GLY A 348 -4.26 -3.94 18.12
N ILE A 349 -3.00 -4.16 18.51
CA ILE A 349 -2.30 -5.45 18.33
C ILE A 349 -3.02 -6.57 19.08
N THR A 350 -3.44 -6.34 20.33
CA THR A 350 -4.16 -7.34 21.12
C THR A 350 -5.46 -7.75 20.42
N GLN A 351 -6.21 -6.80 19.87
CA GLN A 351 -7.44 -7.10 19.16
C GLN A 351 -7.19 -7.91 17.88
N GLN A 352 -6.14 -7.58 17.12
CA GLN A 352 -5.70 -8.36 15.96
C GLN A 352 -5.38 -9.82 16.35
N GLU A 353 -4.58 -10.02 17.40
CA GLU A 353 -4.23 -11.36 17.90
C GLU A 353 -5.43 -12.15 18.40
N LYS A 354 -6.49 -11.45 18.84
CA LYS A 354 -7.76 -12.06 19.27
C LYS A 354 -8.77 -12.23 18.13
N GLY A 355 -8.37 -12.00 16.88
CA GLY A 355 -9.19 -12.29 15.70
C GLY A 355 -10.10 -11.15 15.23
N ALA A 356 -9.79 -9.91 15.60
CA ALA A 356 -10.39 -8.76 14.92
C ALA A 356 -9.95 -8.72 13.45
N HIS A 357 -10.88 -8.37 12.56
CA HIS A 357 -10.63 -8.19 11.13
C HIS A 357 -10.56 -6.71 10.75
N ILE A 358 -11.22 -5.85 11.53
CA ILE A 358 -11.22 -4.39 11.42
C ILE A 358 -11.09 -3.84 12.84
N LEU A 359 -10.47 -2.68 13.02
CA LEU A 359 -10.40 -1.99 14.32
C LEU A 359 -11.26 -0.73 14.31
N ASP A 360 -12.20 -0.62 15.25
CA ASP A 360 -12.90 0.63 15.55
C ASP A 360 -11.95 1.58 16.26
N VAL A 361 -11.86 2.83 15.81
CA VAL A 361 -10.95 3.85 16.35
C VAL A 361 -11.75 5.09 16.69
N ASN A 362 -12.03 5.24 17.98
CA ASN A 362 -12.65 6.42 18.57
C ASN A 362 -11.70 7.05 19.58
N VAL A 363 -11.39 8.33 19.39
CA VAL A 363 -10.56 9.12 20.32
C VAL A 363 -11.32 10.29 20.94
N GLY A 364 -12.63 10.34 20.76
CA GLY A 364 -13.48 11.46 21.19
C GLY A 364 -13.47 11.65 22.71
N LEU A 365 -12.90 12.77 23.15
CA LEU A 365 -12.84 13.15 24.56
C LEU A 365 -12.89 14.68 24.69
N PRO A 366 -13.79 15.27 25.52
CA PRO A 366 -13.99 16.73 25.54
C PRO A 366 -12.77 17.59 25.90
N ASP A 367 -11.76 17.00 26.55
CA ASP A 367 -10.59 17.73 27.06
C ASP A 367 -9.34 17.61 26.16
N ILE A 368 -9.47 17.08 24.93
CA ILE A 368 -8.35 16.92 23.99
C ILE A 368 -8.69 17.51 22.62
N ASP A 369 -7.65 17.77 21.82
CA ASP A 369 -7.80 18.07 20.39
C ASP A 369 -8.06 16.76 19.63
N GLU A 370 -9.33 16.49 19.33
CA GLU A 370 -9.75 15.27 18.63
C GLU A 370 -9.14 15.18 17.22
N VAL A 371 -8.98 16.30 16.52
CA VAL A 371 -8.42 16.33 15.15
C VAL A 371 -6.96 15.91 15.16
N SER A 372 -6.14 16.50 16.04
CA SER A 372 -4.71 16.12 16.15
C SER A 372 -4.56 14.68 16.64
N MET A 373 -5.28 14.31 17.70
CA MET A 373 -5.19 12.97 18.29
C MET A 373 -5.64 11.89 17.30
N MET A 374 -6.72 12.11 16.54
CA MET A 374 -7.19 11.15 15.54
C MET A 374 -6.15 10.95 14.44
N ARG A 375 -5.52 12.02 13.96
CA ARG A 375 -4.45 11.91 12.95
C ARG A 375 -3.26 11.11 13.47
N GLU A 376 -2.80 11.41 14.67
CA GLU A 376 -1.68 10.71 15.31
C GLU A 376 -2.00 9.23 15.53
N VAL A 377 -3.15 8.91 16.13
CA VAL A 377 -3.56 7.53 16.40
C VAL A 377 -3.75 6.73 15.11
N VAL A 378 -4.34 7.31 14.06
CA VAL A 378 -4.48 6.63 12.76
C VAL A 378 -3.11 6.35 12.14
N CYS A 379 -2.21 7.33 12.10
CA CYS A 379 -0.84 7.18 11.60
C CYS A 379 -0.06 6.09 12.34
N GLU A 380 -0.13 6.07 13.67
CA GLU A 380 0.61 5.11 14.48
C GLU A 380 -0.02 3.71 14.40
N LEU A 381 -1.35 3.58 14.40
CA LEU A 381 -2.02 2.29 14.25
C LEU A 381 -1.69 1.64 12.90
N GLN A 382 -1.76 2.38 11.80
CA GLN A 382 -1.42 1.83 10.48
C GLN A 382 0.07 1.47 10.35
N SER A 383 0.92 1.86 11.30
CA SER A 383 2.31 1.38 11.33
C SER A 383 2.37 -0.05 11.90
N VAL A 384 1.69 -0.31 13.02
CA VAL A 384 1.78 -1.59 13.77
C VAL A 384 0.83 -2.67 13.30
N THR A 385 -0.26 -2.31 12.63
CA THR A 385 -1.29 -3.26 12.20
C THR A 385 -1.65 -3.08 10.74
N SER A 386 -1.76 -4.19 10.04
CA SER A 386 -2.30 -4.24 8.69
C SER A 386 -3.83 -4.31 8.67
N LEU A 387 -4.55 -4.31 9.79
CA LEU A 387 -6.01 -4.36 9.77
C LEU A 387 -6.61 -3.05 9.23
N PRO A 388 -7.69 -3.10 8.44
CA PRO A 388 -8.45 -1.90 8.12
C PRO A 388 -8.99 -1.22 9.38
N LEU A 389 -9.13 0.10 9.31
CA LEU A 389 -9.65 0.92 10.41
C LEU A 389 -11.06 1.40 10.09
N GLN A 390 -11.90 1.39 11.13
CA GLN A 390 -13.16 2.10 11.18
C GLN A 390 -12.92 3.41 11.94
N ILE A 391 -12.96 4.53 11.21
CA ILE A 391 -12.80 5.87 11.78
C ILE A 391 -14.13 6.22 12.44
N ASP A 392 -14.15 6.27 13.78
CA ASP A 392 -15.34 6.53 14.59
C ASP A 392 -15.28 7.91 15.26
N THR A 393 -16.00 8.86 14.68
CA THR A 393 -16.09 10.24 15.19
C THR A 393 -17.38 10.91 14.70
N VAL A 394 -17.86 11.88 15.50
CA VAL A 394 -18.94 12.80 15.12
C VAL A 394 -18.41 14.17 14.68
N ASP A 395 -17.11 14.41 14.83
CA ASP A 395 -16.43 15.63 14.39
C ASP A 395 -16.04 15.49 12.92
N ILE A 396 -16.61 16.35 12.07
CA ILE A 396 -16.41 16.33 10.62
C ILE A 396 -14.97 16.71 10.24
N GLU A 397 -14.33 17.61 11.00
CA GLU A 397 -12.95 18.01 10.76
C GLU A 397 -11.99 16.87 11.11
N ALA A 398 -12.23 16.17 12.23
CA ALA A 398 -11.44 15.00 12.61
C ALA A 398 -11.63 13.85 11.61
N MET A 399 -12.86 13.65 11.12
CA MET A 399 -13.18 12.66 10.09
C MET A 399 -12.43 12.95 8.79
N GLU A 400 -12.53 14.18 8.26
CA GLU A 400 -11.82 14.57 7.04
C GLU A 400 -10.31 14.42 7.20
N ALA A 401 -9.75 14.91 8.31
CA ALA A 401 -8.33 14.84 8.59
C ALA A 401 -7.81 13.40 8.61
N ALA A 402 -8.54 12.49 9.26
CA ALA A 402 -8.21 11.06 9.30
C ALA A 402 -8.35 10.39 7.93
N MET A 403 -9.46 10.66 7.21
CA MET A 403 -9.70 10.09 5.88
C MET A 403 -8.65 10.52 4.87
N ARG A 404 -8.13 11.75 4.97
CA ARG A 404 -7.07 12.25 4.08
C ARG A 404 -5.78 11.44 4.21
N ILE A 405 -5.34 11.18 5.44
CA ILE A 405 -4.07 10.48 5.73
C ILE A 405 -4.20 8.95 5.82
N TYR A 406 -5.41 8.39 5.82
CA TYR A 406 -5.59 6.96 5.95
C TYR A 406 -5.03 6.18 4.74
N ASN A 407 -4.11 5.24 4.94
CA ASN A 407 -3.58 4.42 3.85
C ASN A 407 -4.50 3.22 3.54
N GLY A 408 -5.51 3.45 2.68
CA GLY A 408 -6.49 2.45 2.26
C GLY A 408 -7.89 3.04 2.09
N LYS A 409 -8.90 2.17 1.98
CA LYS A 409 -10.32 2.55 1.95
C LYS A 409 -10.94 2.33 3.34
N PRO A 410 -11.20 3.39 4.12
CA PRO A 410 -11.63 3.26 5.51
C PRO A 410 -13.09 2.82 5.60
N MET A 411 -13.47 2.26 6.75
CA MET A 411 -14.86 2.31 7.19
C MET A 411 -15.09 3.62 7.93
N VAL A 412 -16.21 4.30 7.70
CA VAL A 412 -16.52 5.59 8.33
C VAL A 412 -17.75 5.45 9.21
N ASN A 413 -17.57 5.63 10.51
CA ASN A 413 -18.60 5.61 11.53
C ASN A 413 -18.79 7.03 12.07
N SER A 414 -19.87 7.73 11.75
CA SER A 414 -21.00 7.31 10.89
C SER A 414 -21.72 8.49 10.24
N VAL A 415 -22.66 8.17 9.36
CA VAL A 415 -23.73 9.07 8.91
C VAL A 415 -25.06 8.63 9.53
N ASN A 416 -25.99 9.56 9.72
CA ASN A 416 -27.37 9.22 10.07
C ASN A 416 -28.38 9.78 9.07
N GLY A 417 -29.65 9.39 9.21
CA GLY A 417 -30.73 9.77 8.31
C GLY A 417 -31.16 11.23 8.37
N LYS A 418 -30.56 12.07 9.23
CA LYS A 418 -30.81 13.51 9.21
C LYS A 418 -30.10 14.15 8.03
N LYS A 419 -30.79 15.06 7.35
CA LYS A 419 -30.26 15.74 6.15
C LYS A 419 -28.91 16.43 6.40
N GLU A 420 -28.76 17.13 7.52
CA GLU A 420 -27.51 17.81 7.91
C GLU A 420 -26.32 16.84 8.03
N SER A 421 -26.54 15.64 8.60
CA SER A 421 -25.48 14.63 8.73
C SER A 421 -25.06 14.08 7.37
N MET A 422 -26.03 13.78 6.50
CA MET A 422 -25.77 13.30 5.14
C MET A 422 -25.04 14.34 4.30
N ASP A 423 -25.45 15.61 4.38
CA ASP A 423 -24.85 16.71 3.64
C ASP A 423 -23.42 17.02 4.09
N ALA A 424 -23.07 16.71 5.34
CA ALA A 424 -21.71 16.85 5.86
C ALA A 424 -20.81 15.65 5.52
N VAL A 425 -21.31 14.41 5.64
CA VAL A 425 -20.47 13.21 5.53
C VAL A 425 -20.31 12.72 4.08
N PHE A 426 -21.37 12.73 3.26
CA PHE A 426 -21.28 12.19 1.90
C PHE A 426 -20.28 12.89 0.97
N PRO A 427 -20.06 14.21 1.05
CA PRO A 427 -18.95 14.85 0.31
C PRO A 427 -17.58 14.27 0.66
N LEU A 428 -17.34 13.92 1.94
CA LEU A 428 -16.08 13.30 2.36
C LEU A 428 -15.92 11.90 1.77
N ILE A 429 -16.99 11.09 1.79
CA ILE A 429 -16.99 9.76 1.15
C ILE A 429 -16.79 9.87 -0.37
N GLN A 430 -17.38 10.89 -1.00
CA GLN A 430 -17.19 11.13 -2.43
C GLN A 430 -15.72 11.48 -2.75
N LYS A 431 -15.08 12.27 -1.89
CA LYS A 431 -13.72 12.79 -2.07
C LYS A 431 -12.63 11.77 -1.76
N TYR A 432 -12.69 11.13 -0.60
CA TYR A 432 -11.64 10.23 -0.10
C TYR A 432 -11.98 8.74 -0.27
N GLY A 433 -13.20 8.43 -0.73
CA GLY A 433 -13.74 7.09 -0.71
C GLY A 433 -14.17 6.65 0.68
N GLY A 434 -14.41 5.35 0.84
CA GLY A 434 -14.77 4.73 2.12
C GLY A 434 -16.04 3.92 2.04
N VAL A 435 -16.26 3.10 3.07
CA VAL A 435 -17.54 2.41 3.31
C VAL A 435 -18.22 3.10 4.48
N VAL A 436 -19.34 3.78 4.23
CA VAL A 436 -20.02 4.58 5.24
C VAL A 436 -21.04 3.76 6.02
N ILE A 437 -21.01 3.88 7.35
CA ILE A 437 -22.02 3.29 8.24
C ILE A 437 -23.19 4.26 8.36
N GLY A 438 -24.36 3.85 7.87
CA GLY A 438 -25.63 4.56 7.99
C GLY A 438 -26.41 4.09 9.22
N LEU A 439 -26.49 4.94 10.25
CA LEU A 439 -27.31 4.71 11.43
C LEU A 439 -28.79 4.97 11.12
N THR A 440 -29.68 4.04 11.47
CA THR A 440 -31.13 4.22 11.28
C THR A 440 -31.75 5.13 12.35
N ILE A 441 -31.32 6.39 12.36
CA ILE A 441 -31.84 7.49 13.17
C ILE A 441 -32.12 8.68 12.27
N ASP A 442 -33.29 9.30 12.39
CA ASP A 442 -33.72 10.44 11.59
C ASP A 442 -34.02 11.67 12.47
N GLU A 443 -34.70 12.68 11.92
CA GLU A 443 -35.10 13.90 12.63
C GLU A 443 -36.01 13.62 13.84
N ASN A 444 -36.75 12.52 13.82
CA ASN A 444 -37.66 12.10 14.89
C ASN A 444 -37.00 11.15 15.89
N GLY A 445 -35.72 10.84 15.72
CA GLY A 445 -34.98 9.90 16.55
C GLY A 445 -34.92 8.50 15.97
N ILE A 446 -34.80 7.50 16.84
CA ILE A 446 -34.67 6.09 16.44
C ILE A 446 -36.07 5.50 16.32
N PRO A 447 -36.47 4.94 15.17
CA PRO A 447 -37.77 4.29 15.05
C PRO A 447 -37.90 3.05 15.95
N ASP A 448 -39.04 2.93 16.63
CA ASP A 448 -39.36 1.81 17.53
C ASP A 448 -39.65 0.49 16.78
N SER A 449 -39.98 0.57 15.48
CA SER A 449 -40.35 -0.58 14.66
C SER A 449 -39.26 -0.93 13.64
N ALA A 450 -39.19 -2.21 13.28
CA ALA A 450 -38.25 -2.68 12.27
C ALA A 450 -38.51 -2.02 10.90
N ASP A 451 -39.78 -1.85 10.52
CA ASP A 451 -40.15 -1.18 9.26
C ASP A 451 -39.75 0.29 9.23
N GLY A 452 -39.86 0.98 10.37
CA GLY A 452 -39.37 2.35 10.50
C GLY A 452 -37.87 2.44 10.26
N ARG A 453 -37.08 1.55 10.85
CA ARG A 453 -35.61 1.50 10.66
C ARG A 453 -35.24 1.19 9.21
N VAL A 454 -35.95 0.25 8.58
CA VAL A 454 -35.77 -0.09 7.14
C VAL A 454 -36.09 1.11 6.24
N LYS A 455 -37.10 1.92 6.60
CA LYS A 455 -37.41 3.15 5.85
C LYS A 455 -36.28 4.17 5.95
N VAL A 456 -35.72 4.40 7.14
CA VAL A 456 -34.58 5.31 7.32
C VAL A 456 -33.36 4.83 6.53
N ALA A 457 -33.08 3.52 6.56
CA ALA A 457 -32.01 2.93 5.74
C ALA A 457 -32.19 3.21 4.24
N GLY A 458 -33.42 3.09 3.73
CA GLY A 458 -33.75 3.44 2.34
C GLY A 458 -33.45 4.90 2.01
N ASN A 459 -33.87 5.82 2.88
CA ASN A 459 -33.62 7.25 2.71
C ASN A 459 -32.11 7.55 2.63
N ILE A 460 -31.30 6.95 3.50
CA ILE A 460 -29.83 7.12 3.50
C ILE A 460 -29.24 6.62 2.17
N ILE A 461 -29.67 5.45 1.68
CA ILE A 461 -29.19 4.86 0.42
C ILE A 461 -29.58 5.72 -0.78
N GLU A 462 -30.82 6.20 -0.83
CA GLU A 462 -31.31 7.07 -1.92
C GLU A 462 -30.59 8.42 -1.93
N GLU A 463 -30.29 8.97 -0.76
CA GLU A 463 -29.55 10.23 -0.65
C GLU A 463 -28.09 10.04 -1.07
N ALA A 464 -27.42 8.99 -0.58
CA ALA A 464 -26.04 8.66 -0.93
C ALA A 464 -25.85 8.49 -2.45
N ALA A 465 -26.83 7.91 -3.14
CA ALA A 465 -26.82 7.77 -4.60
C ALA A 465 -26.73 9.11 -5.34
N LYS A 466 -27.26 10.21 -4.77
CA LYS A 466 -27.15 11.56 -5.36
C LYS A 466 -25.71 12.09 -5.35
N TYR A 467 -24.88 11.60 -4.44
CA TYR A 467 -23.43 11.87 -4.36
C TYR A 467 -22.60 10.86 -5.16
N GLY A 468 -23.26 9.94 -5.90
CA GLY A 468 -22.60 8.87 -6.64
C GLY A 468 -21.98 7.81 -5.74
N ILE A 469 -22.47 7.63 -4.51
CA ILE A 469 -22.06 6.56 -3.60
C ILE A 469 -22.91 5.32 -3.90
N ASP A 470 -22.27 4.22 -4.26
CA ASP A 470 -22.96 2.96 -4.57
C ASP A 470 -23.37 2.24 -3.28
N ARG A 471 -24.41 1.41 -3.35
CA ARG A 471 -24.87 0.55 -2.26
C ARG A 471 -23.76 -0.36 -1.72
N LYS A 472 -22.81 -0.77 -2.57
CA LYS A 472 -21.65 -1.57 -2.11
C LYS A 472 -20.77 -0.82 -1.10
N ASP A 473 -20.83 0.51 -1.08
CA ASP A 473 -20.07 1.38 -0.18
C ASP A 473 -20.88 1.87 1.03
N ILE A 474 -22.03 1.24 1.29
CA ILE A 474 -22.91 1.58 2.41
C ILE A 474 -23.15 0.33 3.25
N VAL A 475 -23.00 0.47 4.57
CA VAL A 475 -23.36 -0.55 5.56
C VAL A 475 -24.36 0.06 6.52
N ILE A 476 -25.42 -0.66 6.86
CA ILE A 476 -26.48 -0.11 7.71
C ILE A 476 -26.36 -0.64 9.14
N ASP A 477 -26.31 0.28 10.11
CA ASP A 477 -26.52 -0.04 11.53
C ASP A 477 -27.97 0.24 11.90
N VAL A 478 -28.69 -0.84 12.23
CA VAL A 478 -30.10 -0.75 12.64
C VAL A 478 -30.28 -0.43 14.13
N LEU A 479 -29.19 -0.16 14.85
CA LEU A 479 -29.11 0.25 16.26
C LEU A 479 -29.61 -0.81 17.25
N ALA A 480 -28.70 -1.41 18.02
CA ALA A 480 -29.05 -2.30 19.13
C ALA A 480 -29.48 -1.49 20.36
N MET A 481 -30.76 -1.62 20.74
CA MET A 481 -31.30 -0.96 21.93
C MET A 481 -31.13 -1.83 23.17
N THR A 482 -30.84 -1.21 24.30
CA THR A 482 -30.63 -1.92 25.58
C THR A 482 -31.92 -2.57 26.08
N ILE A 483 -31.93 -3.90 26.25
CA ILE A 483 -33.15 -4.65 26.59
C ILE A 483 -33.67 -4.39 28.02
N SER A 484 -32.84 -3.82 28.89
CA SER A 484 -33.27 -3.45 30.25
C SER A 484 -34.20 -2.24 30.25
N SER A 485 -34.08 -1.35 29.25
CA SER A 485 -34.97 -0.20 29.06
C SER A 485 -35.99 -0.43 27.94
N GLU A 486 -35.64 -1.23 26.92
CA GLU A 486 -36.47 -1.50 25.73
C GLU A 486 -36.74 -3.02 25.58
N PRO A 487 -37.78 -3.58 26.23
CA PRO A 487 -37.98 -5.04 26.29
C PRO A 487 -38.10 -5.74 24.93
N GLU A 488 -38.65 -5.05 23.93
CA GLU A 488 -38.80 -5.57 22.56
C GLU A 488 -37.61 -5.23 21.65
N GLY A 489 -36.64 -4.46 22.14
CA GLY A 489 -35.53 -3.92 21.35
C GLY A 489 -34.71 -4.99 20.64
N ALA A 490 -34.47 -6.14 21.28
CA ALA A 490 -33.76 -7.26 20.66
C ALA A 490 -34.52 -7.81 19.43
N LYS A 491 -35.83 -8.05 19.55
CA LYS A 491 -36.64 -8.63 18.47
C LYS A 491 -36.72 -7.67 17.28
N VAL A 492 -36.96 -6.39 17.56
CA VAL A 492 -37.00 -5.33 16.54
C VAL A 492 -35.66 -5.25 15.80
N THR A 493 -34.54 -5.29 16.52
CA THR A 493 -33.20 -5.23 15.92
C THR A 493 -32.94 -6.41 14.99
N LEU A 494 -33.25 -7.64 15.43
CA LEU A 494 -33.07 -8.86 14.62
C LEU A 494 -33.96 -8.84 13.37
N GLU A 495 -35.21 -8.40 13.50
CA GLU A 495 -36.12 -8.27 12.36
C GLU A 495 -35.65 -7.19 11.36
N ALA A 496 -35.15 -6.05 11.87
CA ALA A 496 -34.63 -4.97 11.04
C ALA A 496 -33.37 -5.39 10.26
N LEU A 497 -32.43 -6.11 10.90
CA LEU A 497 -31.25 -6.68 10.22
C LEU A 497 -31.66 -7.50 9.00
N ARG A 498 -32.62 -8.42 9.19
CA ARG A 498 -33.11 -9.29 8.10
C ARG A 498 -33.78 -8.47 7.01
N LYS A 499 -34.71 -7.58 7.37
CA LYS A 499 -35.46 -6.77 6.40
C LYS A 499 -34.55 -5.85 5.59
N VAL A 500 -33.54 -5.22 6.19
CA VAL A 500 -32.59 -4.36 5.45
C VAL A 500 -31.82 -5.16 4.40
N ARG A 501 -31.32 -6.35 4.76
CA ARG A 501 -30.65 -7.27 3.83
C ARG A 501 -31.57 -7.67 2.67
N GLU A 502 -32.82 -8.01 2.96
CA GLU A 502 -33.81 -8.46 1.96
C GLU A 502 -34.28 -7.32 1.04
N CYS A 503 -34.54 -6.13 1.58
CA CYS A 503 -35.11 -5.01 0.82
C CYS A 503 -34.07 -4.32 -0.07
N TYR A 504 -32.85 -4.12 0.43
CA TYR A 504 -31.86 -3.27 -0.26
C TYR A 504 -30.62 -4.02 -0.74
N GLY A 505 -30.34 -5.20 -0.20
CA GLY A 505 -29.16 -6.00 -0.55
C GLY A 505 -27.83 -5.44 -0.03
N VAL A 506 -27.86 -4.40 0.81
CA VAL A 506 -26.67 -3.82 1.46
C VAL A 506 -26.19 -4.70 2.61
N ARG A 507 -24.96 -4.49 3.09
CA ARG A 507 -24.45 -5.15 4.30
C ARG A 507 -24.93 -4.42 5.56
N THR A 508 -24.83 -5.09 6.70
CA THR A 508 -25.27 -4.57 8.00
C THR A 508 -24.17 -4.67 9.04
N VAL A 509 -24.13 -3.69 9.94
CA VAL A 509 -23.22 -3.62 11.10
C VAL A 509 -24.03 -3.42 12.37
N LEU A 510 -23.47 -3.78 13.53
CA LEU A 510 -24.12 -3.54 14.81
C LEU A 510 -23.11 -3.42 15.94
N GLY A 511 -23.29 -2.40 16.78
CA GLY A 511 -22.75 -2.35 18.15
C GLY A 511 -23.40 -3.39 19.05
N VAL A 512 -22.94 -4.64 19.00
CA VAL A 512 -23.57 -5.79 19.67
C VAL A 512 -23.62 -5.59 21.19
N SER A 513 -22.55 -5.03 21.77
CA SER A 513 -22.38 -4.84 23.22
C SER A 513 -23.44 -3.93 23.86
N ASN A 514 -24.15 -3.12 23.07
CA ASN A 514 -25.16 -2.16 23.56
C ASN A 514 -26.43 -2.84 24.10
N ILE A 515 -26.70 -4.07 23.63
CA ILE A 515 -27.90 -4.85 23.99
C ILE A 515 -28.03 -5.08 25.51
N SER A 516 -26.89 -5.19 26.21
CA SER A 516 -26.81 -5.67 27.59
C SER A 516 -26.52 -4.59 28.64
N PHE A 517 -26.50 -3.30 28.26
CA PHE A 517 -26.26 -2.25 29.25
C PHE A 517 -27.26 -2.32 30.43
N GLY A 518 -26.75 -2.10 31.64
CA GLY A 518 -27.54 -2.17 32.88
C GLY A 518 -27.87 -3.59 33.38
N LEU A 519 -27.50 -4.66 32.65
CA LEU A 519 -27.74 -6.05 33.09
C LEU A 519 -26.50 -6.67 33.78
N PRO A 520 -26.70 -7.56 34.77
CA PRO A 520 -25.62 -8.39 35.29
C PRO A 520 -25.19 -9.43 34.25
N PHE A 521 -23.93 -9.88 34.35
CA PHE A 521 -23.36 -10.93 33.51
C PHE A 521 -23.58 -10.72 31.99
N ARG A 522 -23.28 -9.49 31.55
CA ARG A 522 -23.35 -9.04 30.14
C ARG A 522 -22.75 -10.01 29.10
N PRO A 523 -21.62 -10.71 29.34
CA PRO A 523 -21.05 -11.62 28.35
C PRO A 523 -22.03 -12.68 27.83
N ALA A 524 -22.88 -13.25 28.70
CA ALA A 524 -23.87 -14.23 28.27
C ALA A 524 -24.94 -13.64 27.34
N VAL A 525 -25.44 -12.45 27.65
CA VAL A 525 -26.46 -11.78 26.81
C VAL A 525 -25.83 -11.39 25.47
N ASN A 526 -24.64 -10.79 25.49
CA ASN A 526 -23.93 -10.38 24.28
C ASN A 526 -23.66 -11.55 23.34
N ALA A 527 -23.13 -12.66 23.86
CA ALA A 527 -22.80 -13.86 23.08
C ALA A 527 -24.03 -14.49 22.39
N ASN A 528 -25.12 -14.69 23.13
CA ASN A 528 -26.35 -15.25 22.57
C ASN A 528 -27.01 -14.30 21.56
N PHE A 529 -27.09 -13.01 21.90
CA PHE A 529 -27.62 -12.01 20.97
C PHE A 529 -26.77 -11.91 19.69
N TYR A 530 -25.43 -11.97 19.83
CA TYR A 530 -24.52 -11.95 18.68
C TYR A 530 -24.79 -13.12 17.73
N THR A 531 -24.95 -14.33 18.26
CA THR A 531 -25.31 -15.52 17.47
C THR A 531 -26.62 -15.32 16.71
N MET A 532 -27.65 -14.79 17.40
CA MET A 532 -28.94 -14.50 16.78
C MET A 532 -28.84 -13.41 15.71
N ALA A 533 -28.02 -12.38 15.95
CA ALA A 533 -27.81 -11.28 15.01
C ALA A 533 -27.11 -11.75 13.73
N MET A 534 -26.04 -12.55 13.85
CA MET A 534 -25.37 -13.20 12.71
C MET A 534 -26.36 -14.03 11.89
N GLN A 535 -27.20 -14.84 12.54
CA GLN A 535 -28.25 -15.60 11.86
C GLN A 535 -29.31 -14.73 11.19
N SER A 536 -29.57 -13.54 11.73
CA SER A 536 -30.58 -12.60 11.24
C SER A 536 -30.03 -11.65 10.16
N GLY A 537 -28.78 -11.86 9.71
CA GLY A 537 -28.19 -11.11 8.60
C GLY A 537 -27.16 -10.07 8.99
N LEU A 538 -26.65 -10.07 10.22
CA LEU A 538 -25.52 -9.23 10.63
C LEU A 538 -24.26 -9.58 9.83
N SER A 539 -23.68 -8.60 9.12
CA SER A 539 -22.51 -8.80 8.27
C SER A 539 -21.19 -8.44 8.97
N ALA A 540 -21.23 -7.48 9.89
CA ALA A 540 -20.10 -7.13 10.75
C ALA A 540 -20.55 -6.81 12.18
N GLY A 541 -19.88 -7.38 13.18
CA GLY A 541 -20.17 -7.10 14.59
C GLY A 541 -19.09 -6.24 15.22
N ILE A 542 -19.46 -5.08 15.76
CA ILE A 542 -18.58 -4.30 16.64
C ILE A 542 -18.66 -4.96 18.03
N ILE A 543 -17.60 -5.69 18.38
CA ILE A 543 -17.52 -6.51 19.59
C ILE A 543 -16.14 -6.38 20.26
N ASN A 544 -16.05 -6.83 21.51
CA ASN A 544 -14.77 -7.04 22.18
C ASN A 544 -14.19 -8.43 21.82
N PRO A 545 -13.15 -8.52 20.97
CA PRO A 545 -12.57 -9.81 20.57
C PRO A 545 -11.88 -10.54 21.74
N SER A 546 -11.56 -9.85 22.83
CA SER A 546 -11.04 -10.47 24.05
C SER A 546 -12.12 -11.17 24.88
N SER A 547 -13.39 -11.11 24.49
CA SER A 547 -14.47 -11.85 25.14
C SER A 547 -14.52 -13.28 24.63
N GLU A 548 -14.16 -14.25 25.48
CA GLU A 548 -14.24 -15.67 25.11
C GLU A 548 -15.65 -16.10 24.69
N ASP A 549 -16.70 -15.62 25.36
CA ASP A 549 -18.08 -15.99 25.05
C ASP A 549 -18.52 -15.52 23.66
N MET A 550 -18.14 -14.29 23.28
CA MET A 550 -18.44 -13.77 21.93
C MET A 550 -17.62 -14.47 20.86
N MET A 551 -16.35 -14.78 21.12
CA MET A 551 -15.53 -15.54 20.18
C MET A 551 -16.02 -16.98 20.01
N ARG A 552 -16.43 -17.65 21.10
CA ARG A 552 -17.09 -18.97 21.02
C ARG A 552 -18.34 -18.93 20.16
N SER A 553 -19.14 -17.88 20.29
CA SER A 553 -20.33 -17.66 19.46
C SER A 553 -19.96 -17.51 17.98
N TYR A 554 -18.94 -16.71 17.66
CA TYR A 554 -18.47 -16.51 16.29
C TYR A 554 -17.95 -17.79 15.63
N TYR A 555 -17.02 -18.50 16.26
CA TYR A 555 -16.45 -19.73 15.70
C TYR A 555 -17.51 -20.84 15.59
N SER A 556 -18.39 -20.97 16.58
CA SER A 556 -19.50 -21.93 16.51
C SER A 556 -20.45 -21.60 15.37
N PHE A 557 -20.80 -20.32 15.19
CA PHE A 557 -21.63 -19.87 14.06
C PHE A 557 -20.95 -20.17 12.72
N CYS A 558 -19.66 -19.85 12.56
CA CYS A 558 -18.92 -20.13 11.34
C CYS A 558 -18.90 -21.63 11.00
N ALA A 559 -18.70 -22.50 12.00
CA ALA A 559 -18.75 -23.95 11.81
C ALA A 559 -20.16 -24.43 11.43
N LEU A 560 -21.19 -23.97 12.14
CA LEU A 560 -22.59 -24.36 11.89
C LEU A 560 -23.07 -23.93 10.51
N MET A 561 -22.65 -22.75 10.04
CA MET A 561 -23.04 -22.20 8.74
C MET A 561 -22.09 -22.61 7.60
N ASN A 562 -21.14 -23.52 7.87
CA ASN A 562 -20.16 -24.01 6.88
C ASN A 562 -19.30 -22.90 6.26
N PHE A 563 -19.03 -21.83 7.02
CA PHE A 563 -18.01 -20.82 6.69
C PHE A 563 -16.60 -21.23 7.13
N ASP A 564 -16.51 -22.21 8.03
CA ASP A 564 -15.28 -22.89 8.43
C ASP A 564 -15.26 -24.30 7.82
N HIS A 565 -14.65 -24.43 6.64
CA HIS A 565 -14.63 -25.71 5.93
C HIS A 565 -13.90 -26.76 6.76
N ASN A 566 -14.52 -27.95 6.89
CA ASN A 566 -14.04 -29.04 7.76
C ASN A 566 -13.86 -28.65 9.25
N CYS A 567 -14.45 -27.53 9.69
CA CYS A 567 -14.31 -27.01 11.06
C CYS A 567 -12.85 -26.78 11.48
N GLU A 568 -11.94 -26.47 10.54
CA GLU A 568 -10.51 -26.36 10.81
C GLU A 568 -10.20 -25.27 11.85
N GLN A 569 -10.78 -24.08 11.70
CA GLN A 569 -10.55 -22.98 12.64
C GLN A 569 -11.17 -23.29 14.00
N TYR A 570 -12.36 -23.89 14.03
CA TYR A 570 -13.02 -24.31 15.25
C TYR A 570 -12.19 -25.34 16.02
N ILE A 571 -11.66 -26.35 15.33
CA ILE A 571 -10.80 -27.38 15.93
C ILE A 571 -9.47 -26.78 16.38
N ALA A 572 -8.86 -25.88 15.59
CA ALA A 572 -7.64 -25.20 15.99
C ALA A 572 -7.84 -24.39 17.29
N GLN A 573 -8.99 -23.75 17.44
CA GLN A 573 -9.31 -22.93 18.61
C GLN A 573 -9.71 -23.76 19.85
N TYR A 574 -10.44 -24.88 19.67
CA TYR A 574 -11.09 -25.61 20.78
C TYR A 574 -10.69 -27.09 20.91
N GLY A 575 -9.99 -27.67 19.94
CA GLY A 575 -9.63 -29.09 19.90
C GLY A 575 -8.70 -29.55 21.03
N SER A 576 -8.00 -28.61 21.66
CA SER A 576 -6.99 -28.87 22.71
C SER A 576 -7.35 -28.29 24.08
N GLN A 577 -8.63 -28.04 24.38
CA GLN A 577 -9.04 -27.47 25.67
C GLN A 577 -8.87 -28.45 26.85
N THR A 578 -7.63 -28.65 27.30
CA THR A 578 -7.32 -28.79 28.73
C THR A 578 -7.15 -27.39 29.31
N SER A 579 -8.06 -27.04 30.21
CA SER A 579 -8.14 -25.76 30.90
C SER A 579 -6.87 -25.43 31.69
N ALA A 580 -6.10 -24.45 31.23
CA ALA A 580 -5.17 -23.68 32.06
C ALA A 580 -5.48 -22.19 31.88
N PRO A 581 -5.54 -21.39 32.96
CA PRO A 581 -5.75 -19.95 32.84
C PRO A 581 -4.52 -19.32 32.18
N VAL A 582 -4.74 -18.54 31.12
CA VAL A 582 -3.69 -17.68 30.57
C VAL A 582 -3.50 -16.51 31.53
N GLN A 583 -2.45 -16.59 32.34
CA GLN A 583 -1.92 -15.42 33.03
C GLN A 583 -1.41 -14.45 31.96
N MET A 584 -1.87 -13.19 31.99
CA MET A 584 -1.21 -12.10 31.25
C MET A 584 0.22 -11.98 31.79
N SER A 585 1.17 -12.63 31.12
CA SER A 585 2.59 -12.43 31.39
C SER A 585 2.99 -11.05 30.90
N GLU A 586 3.85 -10.36 31.65
CA GLU A 586 4.51 -9.16 31.14
C GLU A 586 5.20 -9.44 29.80
N MET A 587 5.16 -8.46 28.89
CA MET A 587 5.73 -8.59 27.56
C MET A 587 7.26 -8.69 27.64
N THR A 588 7.82 -9.75 27.06
CA THR A 588 9.27 -9.96 27.02
C THR A 588 9.93 -9.06 25.98
N LEU A 589 11.24 -8.79 26.11
CA LEU A 589 11.99 -8.00 25.12
C LEU A 589 11.85 -8.58 23.71
N LYS A 590 11.94 -9.91 23.58
CA LYS A 590 11.74 -10.60 22.30
C LYS A 590 10.37 -10.30 21.70
N SER A 591 9.30 -10.43 22.48
CA SER A 591 7.94 -10.14 22.01
C SER A 591 7.72 -8.67 21.70
N ALA A 592 8.33 -7.73 22.44
CA ALA A 592 8.22 -6.31 22.17
C ALA A 592 8.87 -5.96 20.81
N ILE A 593 10.04 -6.54 20.53
CA ILE A 593 10.74 -6.38 19.24
C ILE A 593 9.95 -7.02 18.10
N GLU A 594 9.46 -8.26 18.25
CA GLU A 594 8.66 -8.95 17.21
C GLU A 594 7.40 -8.16 16.81
N LYS A 595 6.85 -7.37 17.75
CA LYS A 595 5.66 -6.54 17.58
C LYS A 595 5.95 -5.09 17.18
N GLY A 596 7.22 -4.69 17.10
CA GLY A 596 7.62 -3.31 16.74
C GLY A 596 7.30 -2.25 17.80
N LEU A 597 7.18 -2.65 19.08
CA LEU A 597 6.81 -1.76 20.19
C LEU A 597 8.05 -1.10 20.81
N LYS A 598 8.23 0.20 20.52
CA LYS A 598 9.46 0.98 20.74
C LYS A 598 9.77 1.24 22.22
N GLU A 599 8.81 1.75 22.97
CA GLU A 599 9.03 2.08 24.38
C GLU A 599 9.11 0.81 25.24
N GLU A 600 8.30 -0.21 24.93
CA GLU A 600 8.36 -1.47 25.67
C GLU A 600 9.65 -2.25 25.41
N SER A 601 10.22 -2.17 24.19
CA SER A 601 11.54 -2.75 23.93
C SER A 601 12.63 -2.02 24.74
N TYR A 602 12.56 -0.69 24.81
CA TYR A 602 13.44 0.13 25.62
C TYR A 602 13.35 -0.22 27.12
N GLN A 603 12.13 -0.25 27.68
CA GLN A 603 11.90 -0.60 29.09
C GLN A 603 12.26 -2.05 29.41
N ALA A 604 11.98 -2.99 28.50
CA ALA A 604 12.37 -4.39 28.69
C ALA A 604 13.90 -4.56 28.66
N ALA A 605 14.62 -3.84 27.80
CA ALA A 605 16.08 -3.83 27.78
C ALA A 605 16.68 -3.25 29.07
N LEU A 606 16.14 -2.13 29.59
CA LEU A 606 16.54 -1.54 30.86
C LEU A 606 16.36 -2.47 32.07
N ARG A 607 15.35 -3.36 32.02
CA ARG A 607 15.14 -4.37 33.05
C ARG A 607 16.12 -5.51 32.91
N LEU A 608 16.25 -6.07 31.71
CA LEU A 608 17.13 -7.22 31.45
C LEU A 608 18.59 -6.92 31.70
N VAL A 609 19.06 -5.70 31.43
CA VAL A 609 20.46 -5.31 31.64
C VAL A 609 20.87 -5.31 33.12
N LYS A 610 19.90 -5.30 34.06
CA LYS A 610 20.15 -5.46 35.50
C LYS A 610 20.41 -6.91 35.90
N GLU A 611 20.01 -7.86 35.07
CA GLU A 611 20.00 -9.30 35.38
C GLU A 611 20.95 -10.11 34.48
N LYS A 612 21.20 -9.67 33.24
CA LYS A 612 22.03 -10.35 32.24
C LYS A 612 23.07 -9.41 31.63
N ALA A 613 24.18 -9.99 31.15
CA ALA A 613 25.19 -9.24 30.42
C ALA A 613 24.62 -8.73 29.08
N PRO A 614 24.98 -7.51 28.63
CA PRO A 614 24.44 -6.95 27.39
C PRO A 614 24.62 -7.84 26.15
N LEU A 615 25.76 -8.52 26.02
CA LEU A 615 26.04 -9.45 24.91
C LEU A 615 25.10 -10.67 24.92
N GLU A 616 24.77 -11.18 26.11
CA GLU A 616 23.82 -12.29 26.27
C GLU A 616 22.41 -11.84 25.85
N ILE A 617 22.02 -10.61 26.21
CA ILE A 617 20.72 -10.05 25.82
C ILE A 617 20.62 -9.88 24.30
N ILE A 618 21.68 -9.41 23.65
CA ILE A 618 21.75 -9.27 22.18
C ILE A 618 21.57 -10.65 21.51
N ASN A 619 22.32 -11.66 21.95
CA ASN A 619 22.36 -12.97 21.31
C ASN A 619 21.12 -13.83 21.60
N GLU A 620 20.54 -13.75 22.80
CA GLU A 620 19.39 -14.60 23.19
C GLU A 620 18.02 -13.98 22.87
N TYR A 621 17.92 -12.65 22.83
CA TYR A 621 16.64 -11.96 22.69
C TYR A 621 16.55 -11.13 21.41
N LEU A 622 17.54 -10.27 21.14
CA LEU A 622 17.45 -9.29 20.05
C LEU A 622 17.64 -9.94 18.67
N ILE A 623 18.73 -10.69 18.46
CA ILE A 623 18.99 -11.39 17.20
C ILE A 623 17.88 -12.42 16.89
N PRO A 624 17.45 -13.26 17.84
CA PRO A 624 16.38 -14.23 17.57
C PRO A 624 15.01 -13.58 17.28
N ALA A 625 14.70 -12.42 17.87
CA ALA A 625 13.47 -11.68 17.54
C ALA A 625 13.49 -11.21 16.08
N LEU A 626 14.59 -10.58 15.66
CA LEU A 626 14.77 -10.09 14.29
C LEU A 626 14.76 -11.23 13.27
N ASP A 627 15.33 -12.38 13.59
CA ASP A 627 15.31 -13.56 12.72
C ASP A 627 13.89 -14.14 12.53
N VAL A 628 13.03 -14.11 13.57
CA VAL A 628 11.62 -14.50 13.44
C VAL A 628 10.87 -13.57 12.49
N VAL A 629 11.03 -12.26 12.67
CA VAL A 629 10.39 -11.23 11.83
C VAL A 629 10.91 -11.30 10.39
N GLY A 630 12.23 -11.47 10.21
CA GLY A 630 12.88 -11.64 8.91
C GLY A 630 12.39 -12.88 8.15
N LYS A 631 12.33 -14.04 8.82
CA LYS A 631 11.73 -15.27 8.23
C LYS A 631 10.25 -15.10 7.93
N GLY A 632 9.53 -14.32 8.74
CA GLY A 632 8.15 -13.96 8.47
C GLY A 632 8.00 -13.14 7.19
N PHE A 633 8.95 -12.22 6.94
CA PHE A 633 8.97 -11.39 5.74
C PHE A 633 9.20 -12.23 4.47
N GLU A 634 10.17 -13.15 4.48
CA GLU A 634 10.41 -14.06 3.35
C GLU A 634 9.17 -14.93 3.01
N LYS A 635 8.46 -15.38 4.06
CA LYS A 635 7.24 -16.18 3.95
C LYS A 635 6.00 -15.34 3.59
N GLY A 636 6.10 -14.01 3.57
CA GLY A 636 4.98 -13.09 3.35
C GLY A 636 3.97 -13.05 4.49
N THR A 637 4.31 -13.54 5.68
CA THR A 637 3.47 -13.47 6.89
C THR A 637 3.73 -12.20 7.70
N VAL A 638 4.86 -11.53 7.47
CA VAL A 638 5.23 -10.21 7.98
C VAL A 638 5.49 -9.32 6.77
N PHE A 639 5.10 -8.05 6.84
CA PHE A 639 5.28 -7.11 5.74
C PHE A 639 6.35 -6.06 6.08
N LEU A 640 6.83 -5.34 5.06
CA LEU A 640 7.89 -4.35 5.18
C LEU A 640 7.74 -3.38 6.37
N PRO A 641 6.58 -2.74 6.62
CA PRO A 641 6.39 -1.90 7.81
C PRO A 641 6.68 -2.61 9.12
N GLN A 642 6.12 -3.80 9.33
CA GLN A 642 6.32 -4.55 10.57
C GLN A 642 7.80 -4.93 10.75
N LEU A 643 8.50 -5.23 9.65
CA LEU A 643 9.95 -5.46 9.65
C LEU A 643 10.73 -4.20 10.07
N LEU A 644 10.42 -3.04 9.48
CA LEU A 644 11.05 -1.76 9.80
C LEU A 644 10.75 -1.28 11.24
N MET A 645 9.55 -1.55 11.74
CA MET A 645 9.19 -1.24 13.11
C MET A 645 9.86 -2.14 14.12
N SER A 646 9.95 -3.44 13.82
CA SER A 646 10.72 -4.39 14.63
C SER A 646 12.20 -3.97 14.69
N ALA A 647 12.74 -3.53 13.56
CA ALA A 647 14.06 -2.93 13.44
C ALA A 647 14.24 -1.70 14.35
N ASP A 648 13.32 -0.73 14.29
CA ASP A 648 13.37 0.46 15.16
C ASP A 648 13.28 0.11 16.64
N ALA A 649 12.37 -0.80 17.01
CA ALA A 649 12.23 -1.27 18.38
C ALA A 649 13.51 -1.98 18.85
N ALA A 650 14.15 -2.79 18.00
CA ALA A 650 15.44 -3.40 18.29
C ALA A 650 16.54 -2.35 18.43
N LYS A 651 16.57 -1.31 17.59
CA LYS A 651 17.55 -0.22 17.66
C LYS A 651 17.49 0.55 18.97
N LEU A 652 16.28 0.86 19.47
CA LEU A 652 16.10 1.50 20.78
C LEU A 652 16.55 0.60 21.94
N ALA A 653 16.18 -0.68 21.93
CA ALA A 653 16.66 -1.65 22.91
C ALA A 653 18.20 -1.77 22.87
N PHE A 654 18.79 -1.82 21.67
CA PHE A 654 20.24 -1.91 21.48
C PHE A 654 20.96 -0.66 21.97
N ALA A 655 20.39 0.52 21.83
CA ALA A 655 20.98 1.77 22.35
C ALA A 655 21.20 1.70 23.87
N VAL A 656 20.23 1.15 24.63
CA VAL A 656 20.36 0.89 26.07
C VAL A 656 21.52 -0.07 26.35
N LEU A 657 21.58 -1.18 25.62
CA LEU A 657 22.62 -2.19 25.80
C LEU A 657 24.02 -1.65 25.47
N LYS A 658 24.12 -0.76 24.47
CA LYS A 658 25.36 -0.10 24.07
C LYS A 658 25.88 0.87 25.13
N GLU A 659 25.00 1.65 25.77
CA GLU A 659 25.39 2.53 26.87
C GLU A 659 25.96 1.73 28.05
N GLU A 660 25.38 0.57 28.35
CA GLU A 660 25.85 -0.27 29.46
C GLU A 660 27.15 -1.02 29.10
N LEU A 661 27.31 -1.48 27.85
CA LEU A 661 28.59 -2.02 27.33
C LEU A 661 29.73 -1.00 27.44
N ALA A 662 29.47 0.26 27.13
CA ALA A 662 30.45 1.33 27.26
C ALA A 662 30.83 1.60 28.73
N ARG A 663 29.91 1.35 29.68
CA ARG A 663 30.16 1.45 31.13
C ARG A 663 30.90 0.24 31.70
N SER A 664 30.63 -0.96 31.19
CA SER A 664 31.23 -2.21 31.69
C SER A 664 32.67 -2.44 31.20
N GLY A 665 33.15 -1.66 30.22
CA GLY A 665 34.51 -1.78 29.69
C GLY A 665 34.74 -3.00 28.80
N GLU A 666 33.68 -3.72 28.44
CA GLU A 666 33.73 -4.76 27.41
C GLU A 666 33.88 -4.10 26.04
N SER A 667 35.03 -4.30 25.37
CA SER A 667 35.21 -3.78 24.03
C SER A 667 34.24 -4.47 23.08
N ALA A 668 33.33 -3.70 22.50
CA ALA A 668 32.48 -4.15 21.40
C ALA A 668 33.35 -4.82 20.33
N GLN A 669 32.95 -6.01 19.88
CA GLN A 669 33.58 -6.68 18.74
C GLN A 669 33.72 -5.70 17.58
N LYS A 670 34.84 -5.77 16.87
CA LYS A 670 35.08 -4.97 15.67
C LYS A 670 33.98 -5.32 14.66
N LYS A 671 33.07 -4.37 14.41
CA LYS A 671 31.98 -4.58 13.47
C LYS A 671 32.56 -4.74 12.07
N GLU A 672 32.12 -5.78 11.37
CA GLU A 672 32.46 -5.98 9.97
C GLU A 672 31.78 -4.90 9.12
N LYS A 673 32.56 -4.24 8.26
CA LYS A 673 32.10 -3.11 7.46
C LYS A 673 31.43 -3.59 6.17
N VAL A 674 30.31 -2.97 5.82
CA VAL A 674 29.62 -3.17 4.54
C VAL A 674 29.37 -1.81 3.89
N ILE A 675 29.73 -1.65 2.62
CA ILE A 675 29.36 -0.45 1.87
C ILE A 675 28.02 -0.69 1.19
N LEU A 676 27.11 0.28 1.25
CA LEU A 676 25.89 0.31 0.46
C LEU A 676 25.83 1.59 -0.38
N ALA A 677 25.47 1.45 -1.65
CA ALA A 677 25.34 2.59 -2.57
C ALA A 677 24.23 2.35 -3.60
N THR A 678 23.50 3.42 -3.93
CA THR A 678 22.68 3.46 -5.14
C THR A 678 23.60 3.92 -6.28
N VAL A 679 23.61 3.16 -7.37
CA VAL A 679 24.60 3.37 -8.43
C VAL A 679 24.40 4.72 -9.12
N LYS A 680 25.47 5.23 -9.74
CA LYS A 680 25.43 6.47 -10.51
C LYS A 680 24.24 6.52 -11.48
N GLY A 681 23.52 7.63 -11.41
CA GLY A 681 22.32 7.93 -12.17
C GLY A 681 21.03 7.46 -11.52
N ASP A 682 21.13 6.73 -10.41
CA ASP A 682 19.97 6.22 -9.70
C ASP A 682 19.84 6.90 -8.34
N ILE A 683 18.73 7.60 -8.18
CA ILE A 683 18.38 8.34 -6.98
C ILE A 683 17.38 7.58 -6.09
N HIS A 684 16.96 6.38 -6.48
CA HIS A 684 16.02 5.58 -5.71
C HIS A 684 16.77 4.75 -4.68
N ASP A 685 16.63 5.12 -3.42
CA ASP A 685 17.41 4.53 -2.32
C ASP A 685 16.56 3.72 -1.34
N ILE A 686 15.26 3.52 -1.61
CA ILE A 686 14.35 2.75 -0.74
C ILE A 686 14.93 1.35 -0.45
N GLY A 687 15.23 0.56 -1.49
CA GLY A 687 15.77 -0.79 -1.33
C GLY A 687 17.09 -0.80 -0.56
N LYS A 688 18.01 0.13 -0.89
CA LYS A 688 19.28 0.32 -0.18
C LYS A 688 19.06 0.64 1.30
N ASN A 689 18.14 1.55 1.62
CA ASN A 689 17.86 1.99 2.97
C ASN A 689 17.22 0.88 3.81
N ILE A 690 16.36 0.04 3.21
CA ILE A 690 15.85 -1.16 3.87
C ILE A 690 17.00 -2.11 4.21
N VAL A 691 17.87 -2.43 3.25
CA VAL A 691 19.04 -3.30 3.49
C VAL A 691 19.99 -2.70 4.53
N LYS A 692 20.21 -1.37 4.51
CA LYS A 692 20.99 -0.65 5.51
C LYS A 692 20.44 -0.86 6.91
N VAL A 693 19.15 -0.56 7.11
CA VAL A 693 18.48 -0.70 8.41
C VAL A 693 18.61 -2.14 8.91
N LEU A 694 18.38 -3.13 8.04
CA LEU A 694 18.52 -4.53 8.42
C LEU A 694 19.96 -4.90 8.77
N LEU A 695 20.96 -4.56 7.96
CA LEU A 695 22.36 -4.85 8.25
C LEU A 695 22.82 -4.19 9.56
N GLU A 696 22.43 -2.94 9.82
CA GLU A 696 22.72 -2.25 11.08
C GLU A 696 22.15 -3.02 12.29
N ASN A 697 20.95 -3.58 12.16
CA ASN A 697 20.32 -4.40 13.21
C ASN A 697 21.01 -5.74 13.45
N TYR A 698 21.60 -6.32 12.41
CA TYR A 698 22.44 -7.52 12.50
C TYR A 698 23.89 -7.19 12.90
N SER A 699 24.11 -6.01 13.49
CA SER A 699 25.38 -5.54 14.05
C SER A 699 26.52 -5.29 13.05
N PHE A 700 26.21 -5.15 11.76
CA PHE A 700 27.18 -4.68 10.77
C PHE A 700 27.47 -3.17 10.94
N ASP A 701 28.65 -2.73 10.49
CA ASP A 701 28.97 -1.31 10.33
C ASP A 701 28.71 -0.89 8.88
N VAL A 702 27.59 -0.24 8.63
CA VAL A 702 27.14 0.09 7.28
C VAL A 702 27.66 1.47 6.88
N ILE A 703 28.56 1.50 5.90
CA ILE A 703 29.00 2.73 5.23
C ILE A 703 28.02 2.99 4.08
N ASP A 704 27.03 3.81 4.37
CA ASP A 704 26.07 4.28 3.37
C ASP A 704 26.65 5.45 2.57
N LEU A 705 26.97 5.21 1.30
CA LEU A 705 27.45 6.26 0.38
C LEU A 705 26.31 7.08 -0.23
N GLY A 706 25.06 6.72 0.05
CA GLY A 706 23.89 7.42 -0.44
C GLY A 706 23.49 6.98 -1.84
N LYS A 707 23.08 7.96 -2.65
CA LYS A 707 22.48 7.77 -3.96
C LYS A 707 23.21 8.55 -5.04
N ASP A 708 23.03 8.14 -6.30
CA ASP A 708 23.79 8.68 -7.43
C ASP A 708 25.32 8.63 -7.21
N VAL A 709 25.81 7.50 -6.68
CA VAL A 709 27.22 7.40 -6.26
C VAL A 709 28.11 7.00 -7.44
N PRO A 710 29.15 7.78 -7.78
CA PRO A 710 30.11 7.42 -8.83
C PRO A 710 30.84 6.09 -8.54
N PRO A 711 31.07 5.23 -9.56
CA PRO A 711 31.81 3.98 -9.39
C PRO A 711 33.19 4.15 -8.74
N GLU A 712 33.89 5.24 -9.08
CA GLU A 712 35.22 5.55 -8.55
C GLU A 712 35.20 5.84 -7.05
N GLU A 713 34.13 6.47 -6.55
CA GLU A 713 33.97 6.78 -5.13
C GLU A 713 33.72 5.52 -4.30
N ILE A 714 32.89 4.61 -4.81
CA ILE A 714 32.60 3.31 -4.17
C ILE A 714 33.91 2.51 -4.04
N VAL A 715 34.71 2.46 -5.10
CA VAL A 715 35.99 1.73 -5.12
C VAL A 715 36.98 2.38 -4.18
N LEU A 716 37.11 3.71 -4.23
CA LEU A 716 38.00 4.47 -3.33
C LEU A 716 37.67 4.17 -1.86
N ARG A 717 36.39 4.22 -1.50
CA ARG A 717 35.94 3.92 -0.14
C ARG A 717 36.21 2.47 0.25
N ALA A 718 35.92 1.52 -0.64
CA ALA A 718 36.15 0.09 -0.39
C ALA A 718 37.63 -0.22 -0.12
N VAL A 719 38.54 0.45 -0.84
CA VAL A 719 39.99 0.33 -0.62
C VAL A 719 40.42 1.04 0.67
N SER A 720 39.98 2.28 0.90
CA SER A 720 40.44 3.08 2.04
C SER A 720 39.99 2.54 3.40
N GLU A 721 38.80 1.95 3.45
CA GLU A 721 38.19 1.41 4.68
C GLU A 721 38.37 -0.11 4.82
N ASP A 722 39.09 -0.75 3.89
CA ASP A 722 39.30 -2.20 3.78
C ASP A 722 38.00 -3.02 3.87
N VAL A 723 37.02 -2.66 3.04
CA VAL A 723 35.69 -3.27 3.05
C VAL A 723 35.65 -4.51 2.17
N ARG A 724 35.14 -5.62 2.72
CA ARG A 724 35.08 -6.92 2.06
C ARG A 724 33.75 -7.23 1.36
N LEU A 725 32.72 -6.41 1.59
CA LEU A 725 31.40 -6.55 0.96
C LEU A 725 30.84 -5.19 0.55
N VAL A 726 30.45 -5.08 -0.72
CA VAL A 726 29.74 -3.92 -1.29
C VAL A 726 28.35 -4.38 -1.76
N GLY A 727 27.32 -3.66 -1.36
CA GLY A 727 25.96 -3.80 -1.87
C GLY A 727 25.60 -2.65 -2.82
N LEU A 728 25.13 -2.98 -4.03
CA LEU A 728 24.71 -2.01 -5.03
C LEU A 728 23.20 -2.13 -5.30
N SER A 729 22.51 -0.99 -5.40
CA SER A 729 21.09 -0.92 -5.72
C SER A 729 20.82 -0.11 -6.99
N ALA A 730 19.85 -0.54 -7.79
CA ALA A 730 19.32 0.17 -8.95
C ALA A 730 17.81 -0.09 -9.13
N LEU A 731 17.02 0.95 -9.39
CA LEU A 731 15.59 0.87 -9.70
C LEU A 731 15.31 1.10 -11.19
N MET A 732 16.13 1.88 -11.90
CA MET A 732 15.90 2.16 -13.31
C MET A 732 16.74 1.24 -14.20
N THR A 733 16.17 0.75 -15.30
CA THR A 733 16.95 -0.02 -16.29
C THR A 733 18.09 0.79 -16.90
N THR A 734 17.97 2.12 -16.89
CA THR A 734 19.00 3.04 -17.38
C THR A 734 20.26 3.10 -16.53
N THR A 735 20.17 2.73 -15.25
CA THR A 735 21.26 2.89 -14.28
C THR A 735 22.01 1.60 -14.01
N VAL A 736 21.48 0.47 -14.46
CA VAL A 736 22.10 -0.86 -14.25
C VAL A 736 23.48 -0.97 -14.90
N VAL A 737 23.75 -0.25 -15.99
CA VAL A 737 25.07 -0.20 -16.63
C VAL A 737 26.14 0.39 -15.69
N SER A 738 25.75 1.35 -14.83
CA SER A 738 26.65 1.90 -13.79
C SER A 738 27.03 0.84 -12.76
N MET A 739 26.13 -0.13 -12.48
CA MET A 739 26.39 -1.24 -11.55
C MET A 739 27.52 -2.13 -12.05
N GLU A 740 27.47 -2.54 -13.33
CA GLU A 740 28.50 -3.36 -13.97
C GLU A 740 29.86 -2.64 -13.98
N ARG A 741 29.87 -1.33 -14.29
CA ARG A 741 31.10 -0.51 -14.25
C ARG A 741 31.72 -0.52 -12.85
N THR A 742 30.92 -0.37 -11.80
CA THR A 742 31.38 -0.45 -10.41
C THR A 742 31.97 -1.82 -10.09
N ILE A 743 31.30 -2.91 -10.48
CA ILE A 743 31.80 -4.27 -10.28
C ILE A 743 33.16 -4.46 -10.96
N LYS A 744 33.29 -4.05 -12.23
CA LYS A 744 34.55 -4.15 -12.99
C LYS A 744 35.70 -3.40 -12.32
N LEU A 745 35.44 -2.20 -11.79
CA LEU A 745 36.46 -1.43 -11.07
C LEU A 745 36.82 -2.07 -9.72
N LEU A 746 35.84 -2.56 -8.95
CA LEU A 746 36.10 -3.27 -7.70
C LEU A 746 36.95 -4.52 -7.92
N ARG A 747 36.69 -5.30 -8.99
CA ARG A 747 37.51 -6.47 -9.33
C ARG A 747 38.96 -6.12 -9.66
N ARG A 748 39.19 -4.94 -10.25
CA ARG A 748 40.53 -4.47 -10.59
C ARG A 748 41.30 -3.98 -9.36
N ASP A 749 40.64 -3.19 -8.51
CA ASP A 749 41.31 -2.38 -7.47
C ASP A 749 41.15 -2.95 -6.04
N LYS A 750 40.14 -3.79 -5.78
CA LYS A 750 39.90 -4.52 -4.52
C LYS A 750 39.35 -5.94 -4.80
N PRO A 751 40.15 -6.84 -5.40
CA PRO A 751 39.69 -8.14 -5.92
C PRO A 751 39.12 -9.10 -4.87
N ASP A 752 39.47 -8.91 -3.59
CA ASP A 752 38.96 -9.69 -2.45
C ASP A 752 37.59 -9.20 -1.95
N CYS A 753 37.10 -8.06 -2.44
CA CYS A 753 35.77 -7.55 -2.13
C CYS A 753 34.68 -8.29 -2.90
N LYS A 754 33.68 -8.78 -2.18
CA LYS A 754 32.47 -9.39 -2.74
C LYS A 754 31.42 -8.32 -3.03
N VAL A 755 30.65 -8.53 -4.10
CA VAL A 755 29.60 -7.60 -4.53
C VAL A 755 28.25 -8.32 -4.53
N MET A 756 27.31 -7.80 -3.76
CA MET A 756 25.90 -8.19 -3.83
C MET A 756 25.09 -7.09 -4.53
N VAL A 757 24.07 -7.47 -5.29
CA VAL A 757 23.24 -6.54 -6.06
C VAL A 757 21.76 -6.77 -5.81
N GLY A 758 20.95 -5.72 -5.96
CA GLY A 758 19.48 -5.81 -5.88
C GLY A 758 18.78 -4.59 -6.48
N GLY A 759 17.44 -4.64 -6.49
CA GLY A 759 16.57 -3.56 -6.98
C GLY A 759 15.53 -4.04 -7.99
N ALA A 760 14.51 -3.22 -8.27
CA ALA A 760 13.27 -3.66 -8.94
C ALA A 760 13.46 -4.18 -10.38
N VAL A 761 14.57 -3.82 -11.02
CA VAL A 761 14.88 -4.20 -12.40
C VAL A 761 15.91 -5.33 -12.50
N LEU A 762 16.35 -5.90 -11.37
CA LEU A 762 17.34 -6.97 -11.28
C LEU A 762 16.67 -8.34 -11.16
N ASN A 763 17.37 -9.37 -11.62
CA ASN A 763 17.06 -10.77 -11.39
C ASN A 763 18.37 -11.59 -11.31
N GLU A 764 18.27 -12.89 -11.02
CA GLU A 764 19.44 -13.75 -10.82
C GLU A 764 20.30 -13.89 -12.08
N GLU A 765 19.66 -14.11 -13.25
CA GLU A 765 20.36 -14.16 -14.54
C GLU A 765 21.14 -12.86 -14.81
N TYR A 766 20.53 -11.71 -14.49
CA TYR A 766 21.13 -10.41 -14.72
C TYR A 766 22.33 -10.16 -13.80
N ALA A 767 22.21 -10.51 -12.53
CA ALA A 767 23.29 -10.36 -11.55
C ALA A 767 24.54 -11.17 -11.91
N GLU A 768 24.37 -12.41 -12.36
CA GLU A 768 25.47 -13.27 -12.83
C GLU A 768 26.20 -12.63 -14.02
N MET A 769 25.44 -12.10 -14.97
CA MET A 769 25.96 -11.50 -16.19
C MET A 769 26.79 -10.23 -15.96
N ILE A 770 26.40 -9.37 -15.01
CA ILE A 770 27.23 -8.21 -14.63
C ILE A 770 28.41 -8.56 -13.71
N GLY A 771 28.58 -9.84 -13.38
CA GLY A 771 29.68 -10.35 -12.56
C GLY A 771 29.53 -10.09 -11.06
N ALA A 772 28.30 -9.89 -10.57
CA ALA A 772 28.01 -9.83 -9.14
C ALA A 772 28.25 -11.21 -8.50
N ASP A 773 28.62 -11.23 -7.22
CA ASP A 773 28.79 -12.48 -6.47
C ASP A 773 27.47 -13.02 -5.89
N PHE A 774 26.43 -12.18 -5.82
CA PHE A 774 25.13 -12.54 -5.26
C PHE A 774 24.01 -11.58 -5.70
N TYR A 775 22.83 -12.14 -5.99
CA TYR A 775 21.60 -11.39 -6.16
C TYR A 775 20.74 -11.50 -4.90
N GLY A 776 20.48 -10.37 -4.24
CA GLY A 776 19.51 -10.29 -3.15
C GLY A 776 18.13 -10.05 -3.73
N LYS A 777 17.33 -11.12 -3.88
CA LYS A 777 15.93 -10.99 -4.37
C LYS A 777 15.05 -10.20 -3.39
N ASP A 778 15.42 -10.21 -2.11
CA ASP A 778 14.79 -9.49 -1.03
C ASP A 778 15.87 -9.01 -0.04
N ALA A 779 15.51 -8.08 0.84
CA ALA A 779 16.47 -7.44 1.72
C ALA A 779 17.06 -8.40 2.78
N MET A 780 16.33 -9.44 3.18
CA MET A 780 16.80 -10.44 4.16
C MET A 780 17.88 -11.34 3.56
N GLN A 781 17.75 -11.72 2.28
CA GLN A 781 18.80 -12.46 1.59
C GLN A 781 20.13 -11.71 1.54
N SER A 782 20.11 -10.38 1.37
CA SER A 782 21.32 -9.56 1.46
C SER A 782 21.98 -9.64 2.84
N VAL A 783 21.18 -9.68 3.92
CA VAL A 783 21.69 -9.86 5.29
C VAL A 783 22.31 -11.24 5.47
N TYR A 784 21.61 -12.31 5.08
CA TYR A 784 22.13 -13.68 5.20
C TYR A 784 23.41 -13.89 4.39
N TYR A 785 23.50 -13.28 3.21
CA TYR A 785 24.72 -13.27 2.42
C TYR A 785 25.85 -12.53 3.15
N ALA A 786 25.58 -11.36 3.73
CA ALA A 786 26.56 -10.62 4.52
C ALA A 786 27.09 -11.43 5.71
N GLN A 787 26.20 -12.11 6.45
CA GLN A 787 26.59 -13.01 7.55
C GLN A 787 27.47 -14.16 7.04
N LYS A 788 27.11 -14.79 5.91
CA LYS A 788 27.90 -15.87 5.32
C LYS A 788 29.32 -15.43 4.97
N ILE A 789 29.49 -14.22 4.41
CA ILE A 789 30.78 -13.71 3.93
C ILE A 789 31.64 -13.13 5.05
N LEU A 790 31.02 -12.48 6.04
CA LEU A 790 31.73 -11.66 7.03
C LEU A 790 31.71 -12.27 8.44
N GLN A 791 30.73 -13.10 8.78
CA GLN A 791 30.60 -13.72 10.12
C GLN A 791 31.09 -15.18 10.17
N THR A 792 31.86 -15.66 9.19
CA THR A 792 32.54 -16.96 9.31
C THR A 792 33.85 -16.83 10.10
N ALA A 793 33.75 -16.98 11.42
CA ALA A 793 34.78 -17.56 12.29
C ALA A 793 34.22 -17.85 13.70
N GLU A 794 33.53 -18.99 13.85
CA GLU A 794 33.74 -19.92 14.97
C GLU A 794 33.82 -21.35 14.43
#